data_AF-A0A7X4AQG1-F1
#
_entry.id   AF-A0A7X4AQG1-F1
#
_cell.length_a   1.000
_cell.length_b   1.000
_cell.length_c   1.000
_cell.angle_alpha   90.00
_cell.angle_beta   90.00
_cell.angle_gamma   90.00
#
_symmetry.space_group_name_H-M   'P 1'
#
loop_
_entity.id
_entity.type
_entity.pdbx_description
1 polymer ?
#
loop_
_entity_poly.entity_id
_entity_poly.type
_entity_poly.pdbx_seq_one_letter_code
_entity_poly.pdbx_strand_id
1 'polypeptide(L)'
;MFSRNKIGSQKKENRNFRSVLICVFASLVLIGFCVNLAGAYSVKPADAYKEIKAIYKGLREQHKPEDLEQLIEKSRDFVAAHPAYNRVDEVYYLLGNALVQLERVDEGIKVFEELIEDHPNARYVQNCLLELGLVYDQLGEHDKADNAYQKLVNHPKYGQRSQAKRAKQILEQDRTERTGELSKPPGANPALGMNPSEWIGKPALDFQVTDLKGEALSLEQYRGQVVLLDFWATWCPPCIAEIPNVKKTYETYKDQKFQIVGISLDRSREPLEAYIEKENLTWLHYWDNIGKVSNLYKVQAIPSTFLIDGEGVIRKTNLRGYRLETAVAELVKENLAKPTDTPTETPESDSRLQSIPATKILKQETTPEKEESQKPLRTDPSEWVGKPAPDFQVTDLNGEALSLKDYRGQIVLLDFWATWCGPCIAEMPKVKKTYETYKDQKFQIIGISLDRSEELLAAYIEKEGLVWVHYWDDSRDVRNLYKVWGIPTAFLIDGEGIIRKASLGGFDVETAVAELVEKNLARPADTPASPAFDSSEGAQNMEPNVREIIDAAIAAHGGLQRLQAVKNIVIESHSFEHFPDGDVQDEGRSKAYFYPDKFRSDWDVDGDRGGLIFDGNSLFRLTDGEAKPVPSQEVVSYLIFFKDSLFREPIWLLPALAKGDIPVQYIGAEEVKGISTSVLRVTQPSGKKLKIFISKETHYIVQFSYEVGIGGGAENVTAFFEDYRDVDGVKVAHHRATKNGEYRQILVTDIELNAEVDEALFRPAE
;
A
#
# COMPACT_ATOMS: atom_id res chain seq x y z
N MET A 1 -19.39 78.79 -23.68
CA MET A 1 -20.87 78.77 -23.69
C MET A 1 -21.30 78.23 -22.35
N PHE A 2 -21.98 78.89 -21.43
CA PHE A 2 -22.41 80.27 -21.15
C PHE A 2 -22.00 80.51 -19.67
N SER A 3 -21.51 81.63 -19.16
CA SER A 3 -21.35 82.99 -19.64
C SER A 3 -20.35 83.71 -18.72
N ARG A 4 -19.43 84.47 -19.32
CA ARG A 4 -18.85 85.77 -18.87
C ARG A 4 -18.03 85.79 -17.55
N ASN A 5 -16.71 85.95 -17.67
CA ASN A 5 -15.95 87.24 -17.71
C ASN A 5 -15.39 87.56 -16.31
N LYS A 6 -14.20 88.11 -16.10
CA LYS A 6 -13.05 88.52 -16.92
C LYS A 6 -11.92 88.80 -15.90
N ILE A 7 -10.71 88.35 -16.22
CA ILE A 7 -9.43 89.11 -16.25
C ILE A 7 -9.10 90.07 -15.08
N GLY A 8 -7.93 89.85 -14.48
CA GLY A 8 -7.13 90.88 -13.78
C GLY A 8 -6.04 90.26 -12.88
N SER A 9 -4.96 89.74 -13.44
CA SER A 9 -3.64 90.41 -13.49
C SER A 9 -2.86 90.44 -12.17
N GLN A 10 -1.88 89.53 -12.10
CA GLN A 10 -0.47 89.73 -11.73
C GLN A 10 -0.04 90.46 -10.45
N LYS A 11 1.03 89.86 -9.88
CA LYS A 11 2.06 90.38 -8.96
C LYS A 11 1.72 90.36 -7.46
N LYS A 12 2.09 89.25 -6.82
CA LYS A 12 3.23 89.23 -5.87
C LYS A 12 3.56 87.80 -5.45
N GLU A 13 4.48 87.21 -6.20
CA GLU A 13 5.43 86.23 -5.67
C GLU A 13 6.22 86.81 -4.48
N ASN A 14 6.76 85.88 -3.68
CA ASN A 14 7.98 86.07 -2.88
C ASN A 14 7.90 86.72 -1.50
N ARG A 15 6.85 86.41 -0.70
CA ARG A 15 7.03 86.45 0.76
C ARG A 15 6.30 85.38 1.58
N ASN A 16 5.23 84.77 1.05
CA ASN A 16 4.54 83.67 1.73
C ASN A 16 5.12 82.27 1.45
N PHE A 17 5.98 82.12 0.43
CA PHE A 17 6.52 80.80 0.09
C PHE A 17 7.53 80.29 1.12
N ARG A 18 8.35 81.15 1.74
CA ARG A 18 9.32 80.69 2.77
C ARG A 18 8.64 80.30 4.09
N SER A 19 7.59 80.99 4.50
CA SER A 19 6.86 80.66 5.73
C SER A 19 5.98 79.41 5.56
N VAL A 20 5.40 79.21 4.37
CA VAL A 20 4.62 77.99 4.06
C VAL A 20 5.54 76.80 3.84
N LEU A 21 6.73 76.96 3.23
CA LEU A 21 7.67 75.86 3.07
C LEU A 21 8.26 75.41 4.42
N ILE A 22 8.52 76.32 5.37
CA ILE A 22 9.00 75.94 6.72
C ILE A 22 7.89 75.23 7.53
N CYS A 23 6.62 75.65 7.42
CA CYS A 23 5.52 74.94 8.07
C CYS A 23 5.19 73.59 7.40
N VAL A 24 5.38 73.45 6.07
CA VAL A 24 5.18 72.19 5.35
C VAL A 24 6.35 71.23 5.59
N PHE A 25 7.59 71.71 5.70
CA PHE A 25 8.74 70.88 6.10
C PHE A 25 8.70 70.49 7.58
N ALA A 26 8.28 71.38 8.49
CA ALA A 26 8.09 71.01 9.89
C ALA A 26 6.94 70.00 10.05
N SER A 27 5.87 70.13 9.25
CA SER A 27 4.78 69.14 9.22
C SER A 27 5.19 67.83 8.55
N LEU A 28 6.03 67.84 7.51
CA LEU A 28 6.54 66.61 6.87
C LEU A 28 7.62 65.92 7.70
N VAL A 29 8.40 66.66 8.51
CA VAL A 29 9.34 66.07 9.46
C VAL A 29 8.59 65.53 10.68
N LEU A 30 7.51 66.18 11.16
CA LEU A 30 6.65 65.62 12.21
C LEU A 30 5.76 64.47 11.72
N ILE A 31 5.31 64.46 10.47
CA ILE A 31 4.62 63.30 9.87
C ILE A 31 5.64 62.19 9.57
N GLY A 32 6.87 62.52 9.16
CA GLY A 32 7.96 61.55 9.01
C GLY A 32 8.45 60.97 10.34
N PHE A 33 8.38 61.74 11.44
CA PHE A 33 8.68 61.24 12.79
C PHE A 33 7.50 60.50 13.43
N CYS A 34 6.25 60.92 13.16
CA CYS A 34 5.05 60.24 13.66
C CYS A 34 4.68 58.98 12.85
N VAL A 35 5.08 58.86 11.59
CA VAL A 35 4.96 57.60 10.83
C VAL A 35 6.05 56.58 11.24
N ASN A 36 7.14 57.03 11.87
CA ASN A 36 8.15 56.14 12.48
C ASN A 36 7.94 55.86 13.98
N LEU A 37 6.92 56.45 14.62
CA LEU A 37 6.60 56.23 16.03
C LEU A 37 5.13 55.88 16.30
N ALA A 38 4.31 55.73 15.27
CA ALA A 38 3.00 55.08 15.37
C ALA A 38 3.18 53.55 15.33
N GLY A 39 3.70 53.02 16.44
CA GLY A 39 3.43 51.67 16.90
C GLY A 39 3.62 50.57 15.86
N ALA A 40 4.88 50.23 15.60
CA ALA A 40 5.25 48.83 15.53
C ALA A 40 4.72 48.16 16.81
N TYR A 41 3.47 47.67 16.77
CA TYR A 41 3.19 46.39 17.39
C TYR A 41 4.16 45.47 16.66
N SER A 42 5.36 45.30 17.21
CA SER A 42 6.23 44.21 16.83
C SER A 42 5.39 42.97 17.12
N VAL A 43 4.69 42.46 16.11
CA VAL A 43 4.00 41.18 16.20
C VAL A 43 5.06 40.26 16.75
N LYS A 44 4.78 39.65 17.91
CA LYS A 44 5.78 38.81 18.54
C LYS A 44 6.14 37.75 17.51
N PRO A 45 7.43 37.40 17.32
CA PRO A 45 7.82 36.38 16.35
C PRO A 45 7.00 35.09 16.50
N ALA A 46 6.62 34.72 17.73
CA ALA A 46 5.74 33.59 17.99
C ALA A 46 4.32 33.72 17.36
N ASP A 47 3.74 34.92 17.34
CA ASP A 47 2.41 35.17 16.80
C ASP A 47 2.42 35.20 15.26
N ALA A 48 3.44 35.84 14.67
CA ALA A 48 3.64 35.82 13.21
C ALA A 48 3.92 34.41 12.69
N TYR A 49 4.72 33.63 13.43
CA TYR A 49 4.96 32.22 13.13
C TYR A 49 3.67 31.37 13.22
N LYS A 50 2.83 31.60 14.25
CA LYS A 50 1.53 30.92 14.37
C LYS A 50 0.60 31.22 13.19
N GLU A 51 0.60 32.46 12.70
CA GLU A 51 -0.18 32.85 11.53
C GLU A 51 0.29 32.12 10.26
N ILE A 52 1.60 32.06 10.02
CA ILE A 52 2.20 31.29 8.91
C ILE A 52 1.78 29.81 8.99
N LYS A 53 1.83 29.21 10.19
CA LYS A 53 1.40 27.82 10.42
C LYS A 53 -0.08 27.61 10.19
N ALA A 54 -0.93 28.58 10.53
CA ALA A 54 -2.36 28.51 10.29
C ALA A 54 -2.69 28.53 8.79
N ILE A 55 -2.02 29.38 8.02
CA ILE A 55 -2.16 29.44 6.55
C ILE A 55 -1.69 28.14 5.92
N TYR A 56 -0.51 27.64 6.30
CA TYR A 56 -0.01 26.35 5.82
C TYR A 56 -0.95 25.18 6.16
N LYS A 57 -1.58 25.21 7.33
CA LYS A 57 -2.59 24.21 7.69
C LYS A 57 -3.83 24.31 6.79
N GLY A 58 -4.34 25.52 6.54
CA GLY A 58 -5.47 25.75 5.64
C GLY A 58 -5.20 25.28 4.21
N LEU A 59 -3.97 25.45 3.73
CA LEU A 59 -3.53 24.94 2.42
C LEU A 59 -3.69 23.42 2.28
N ARG A 60 -3.37 22.65 3.33
CA ARG A 60 -3.56 21.19 3.33
C ARG A 60 -5.03 20.78 3.23
N GLU A 61 -5.94 21.63 3.71
CA GLU A 61 -7.37 21.35 3.78
C GLU A 61 -8.11 21.77 2.51
N GLN A 62 -7.70 22.87 1.85
CA GLN A 62 -8.50 23.51 0.79
C GLN A 62 -7.76 23.76 -0.54
N HIS A 63 -6.42 23.63 -0.59
CA HIS A 63 -5.58 23.77 -1.79
C HIS A 63 -5.88 25.00 -2.67
N LYS A 64 -6.09 26.18 -2.07
CA LYS A 64 -6.35 27.43 -2.80
C LYS A 64 -5.04 28.11 -3.21
N PRO A 65 -4.84 28.47 -4.50
CA PRO A 65 -3.63 29.18 -4.95
C PRO A 65 -3.39 30.52 -4.24
N GLU A 66 -4.44 31.22 -3.82
CA GLU A 66 -4.34 32.51 -3.12
C GLU A 66 -3.69 32.37 -1.73
N ASP A 67 -3.89 31.22 -1.07
CA ASP A 67 -3.30 30.92 0.24
C ASP A 67 -1.79 30.63 0.11
N LEU A 68 -1.31 30.16 -1.06
CA LEU A 68 0.13 29.99 -1.34
C LEU A 68 0.83 31.34 -1.46
N GLU A 69 0.25 32.31 -2.18
CA GLU A 69 0.81 33.65 -2.27
C GLU A 69 0.83 34.36 -0.91
N GLN A 70 -0.22 34.18 -0.10
CA GLN A 70 -0.25 34.71 1.26
C GLN A 70 0.82 34.06 2.16
N LEU A 71 1.03 32.74 2.03
CA LEU A 71 2.08 32.02 2.74
C LEU A 71 3.47 32.55 2.34
N ILE A 72 3.70 32.81 1.06
CA ILE A 72 4.96 33.35 0.54
C ILE A 72 5.23 34.74 1.10
N GLU A 73 4.26 35.65 1.02
CA GLU A 73 4.38 37.03 1.53
C GLU A 73 4.75 37.03 3.01
N LYS A 74 3.95 36.36 3.84
CA LYS A 74 4.18 36.34 5.29
C LYS A 74 5.46 35.63 5.71
N SER A 75 5.81 34.53 5.03
CA SER A 75 7.04 33.81 5.34
C SER A 75 8.28 34.62 4.95
N ARG A 76 8.23 35.37 3.85
CA ARG A 76 9.32 36.26 3.41
C ARG A 76 9.51 37.43 4.38
N ASP A 77 8.43 38.08 4.80
CA ASP A 77 8.47 39.14 5.80
C ASP A 77 9.02 38.64 7.13
N PHE A 78 8.60 37.44 7.54
CA PHE A 78 9.05 36.81 8.78
C PHE A 78 10.55 36.52 8.78
N VAL A 79 11.06 35.91 7.72
CA VAL A 79 12.48 35.60 7.55
C VAL A 79 13.32 36.89 7.61
N ALA A 80 12.88 37.94 6.92
CA ALA A 80 13.58 39.23 6.92
C ALA A 80 13.56 39.93 8.29
N ALA A 81 12.45 39.85 9.02
CA ALA A 81 12.27 40.53 10.30
C ALA A 81 12.87 39.75 11.49
N HIS A 82 12.92 38.42 11.40
CA HIS A 82 13.22 37.53 12.53
C HIS A 82 14.24 36.42 12.21
N PRO A 83 15.42 36.74 11.64
CA PRO A 83 16.41 35.75 11.23
C PRO A 83 17.00 34.93 12.39
N ALA A 84 16.89 35.39 13.64
CA ALA A 84 17.38 34.69 14.82
C ALA A 84 16.30 33.87 15.56
N TYR A 85 15.08 33.77 15.02
CA TYR A 85 14.01 33.01 15.66
C TYR A 85 14.28 31.51 15.60
N ASN A 86 14.03 30.79 16.69
CA ASN A 86 14.39 29.37 16.84
C ASN A 86 13.65 28.40 15.88
N ARG A 87 12.63 28.89 15.15
CA ARG A 87 11.89 28.15 14.10
C ARG A 87 11.95 28.82 12.74
N VAL A 88 12.89 29.75 12.54
CA VAL A 88 13.06 30.43 11.24
C VAL A 88 13.37 29.43 10.12
N ASP A 89 14.05 28.33 10.44
CA ASP A 89 14.40 27.25 9.52
C ASP A 89 13.18 26.54 8.93
N GLU A 90 12.14 26.32 9.72
CA GLU A 90 10.87 25.81 9.23
C GLU A 90 10.18 26.80 8.29
N VAL A 91 10.27 28.11 8.59
CA VAL A 91 9.66 29.15 7.74
C VAL A 91 10.36 29.25 6.39
N TYR A 92 11.70 29.14 6.34
CA TYR A 92 12.46 29.00 5.10
C TYR A 92 11.98 27.80 4.27
N TYR A 93 11.82 26.64 4.90
CA TYR A 93 11.32 25.44 4.21
C TYR A 93 9.91 25.64 3.63
N LEU A 94 8.99 26.20 4.41
CA LEU A 94 7.62 26.46 3.96
C LEU A 94 7.58 27.47 2.80
N LEU A 95 8.38 28.53 2.89
CA LEU A 95 8.52 29.55 1.84
C LEU A 95 9.04 28.93 0.54
N GLY A 96 10.14 28.18 0.60
CA GLY A 96 10.75 27.55 -0.58
C GLY A 96 9.80 26.55 -1.24
N ASN A 97 9.09 25.75 -0.44
CA ASN A 97 8.12 24.78 -0.96
C ASN A 97 6.91 25.46 -1.62
N ALA A 98 6.37 26.52 -1.02
CA ALA A 98 5.26 27.28 -1.60
C ALA A 98 5.64 27.94 -2.93
N LEU A 99 6.87 28.45 -3.06
CA LEU A 99 7.41 29.00 -4.31
C LEU A 99 7.50 27.93 -5.41
N VAL A 100 8.01 26.74 -5.08
CA VAL A 100 8.07 25.61 -6.04
C VAL A 100 6.67 25.18 -6.49
N GLN A 101 5.70 25.12 -5.58
CA GLN A 101 4.31 24.75 -5.91
C GLN A 101 3.62 25.74 -6.86
N LEU A 102 3.99 27.02 -6.81
CA LEU A 102 3.52 28.04 -7.76
C LEU A 102 4.38 28.16 -9.03
N GLU A 103 5.19 27.14 -9.32
CA GLU A 103 6.11 27.12 -10.47
C GLU A 103 7.17 28.24 -10.46
N ARG A 104 7.39 28.89 -9.31
CA ARG A 104 8.45 29.90 -9.09
C ARG A 104 9.74 29.23 -8.62
N VAL A 105 10.17 28.24 -9.41
CA VAL A 105 11.20 27.26 -9.04
C VAL A 105 12.54 27.93 -8.67
N ASP A 106 13.00 28.92 -9.46
CA ASP A 106 14.26 29.63 -9.21
C ASP A 106 14.26 30.40 -7.88
N GLU A 107 13.11 30.94 -7.47
CA GLU A 107 12.98 31.61 -6.17
C GLU A 107 13.00 30.60 -5.03
N GLY A 108 12.32 29.45 -5.19
CA GLY A 108 12.31 28.38 -4.20
C GLY A 108 13.70 27.78 -3.96
N ILE A 109 14.46 27.54 -5.03
CA ILE A 109 15.85 27.07 -4.97
C ILE A 109 16.70 28.02 -4.14
N LYS A 110 16.64 29.33 -4.41
CA LYS A 110 17.41 30.34 -3.66
C LYS A 110 17.10 30.33 -2.17
N VAL A 111 15.82 30.20 -1.81
CA VAL A 111 15.38 30.14 -0.40
C VAL A 111 15.94 28.89 0.30
N PHE A 112 15.95 27.74 -0.38
CA PHE A 112 16.56 26.53 0.18
C PHE A 112 18.08 26.66 0.34
N GLU A 113 18.77 27.22 -0.66
CA GLU A 113 20.22 27.43 -0.62
C GLU A 113 20.62 28.41 0.50
N GLU A 114 19.87 29.49 0.68
CA GLU A 114 20.07 30.47 1.76
C GLU A 114 19.98 29.82 3.14
N LEU A 115 18.95 29.00 3.40
CA LEU A 115 18.84 28.27 4.67
C LEU A 115 20.04 27.32 4.90
N ILE A 116 20.45 26.59 3.85
CA ILE A 116 21.55 25.62 3.94
C ILE A 116 22.88 26.32 4.22
N GLU A 117 23.11 27.51 3.65
CA GLU A 117 24.31 28.31 3.84
C GLU A 117 24.35 28.98 5.21
N ASP A 118 23.26 29.65 5.61
CA ASP A 118 23.20 30.44 6.83
C ASP A 118 22.98 29.59 8.10
N HIS A 119 22.31 28.44 7.95
CA HIS A 119 21.92 27.58 9.07
C HIS A 119 22.15 26.09 8.81
N PRO A 120 23.38 25.65 8.49
CA PRO A 120 23.67 24.30 8.00
C PRO A 120 23.26 23.15 8.94
N ASN A 121 23.12 23.42 10.25
CA ASN A 121 22.74 22.41 11.26
C ASN A 121 21.28 22.52 11.74
N ALA A 122 20.46 23.35 11.07
CA ALA A 122 19.06 23.55 11.44
C ALA A 122 18.18 22.37 11.04
N ARG A 123 17.07 22.19 11.76
CA ARG A 123 16.22 20.99 11.69
C ARG A 123 15.70 20.73 10.29
N TYR A 124 15.34 21.78 9.57
CA TYR A 124 14.73 21.69 8.24
C TYR A 124 15.73 21.68 7.08
N VAL A 125 17.04 21.74 7.34
CA VAL A 125 18.08 21.56 6.31
C VAL A 125 17.95 20.19 5.64
N GLN A 126 17.59 19.15 6.39
CA GLN A 126 17.39 17.81 5.82
C GLN A 126 16.22 17.75 4.83
N ASN A 127 15.16 18.52 5.08
CA ASN A 127 14.02 18.64 4.18
C ASN A 127 14.39 19.48 2.96
N CYS A 128 15.08 20.61 3.16
CA CYS A 128 15.51 21.49 2.06
C CYS A 128 16.51 20.80 1.13
N LEU A 129 17.49 20.05 1.64
CA LEU A 129 18.42 19.30 0.79
C LEU A 129 17.74 18.20 -0.03
N LEU A 130 16.73 17.52 0.53
CA LEU A 130 15.96 16.52 -0.20
C LEU A 130 15.10 17.17 -1.29
N GLU A 131 14.34 18.22 -0.95
CA GLU A 131 13.50 18.94 -1.92
C GLU A 131 14.34 19.61 -3.00
N LEU A 132 15.46 20.23 -2.64
CA LEU A 132 16.40 20.84 -3.59
C LEU A 132 16.93 19.80 -4.59
N GLY A 133 17.25 18.59 -4.12
CA GLY A 133 17.64 17.50 -5.01
C GLY A 133 16.51 17.08 -5.97
N LEU A 134 15.28 16.94 -5.46
CA LEU A 134 14.12 16.57 -6.27
C LEU A 134 13.79 17.62 -7.33
N VAL A 135 13.90 18.90 -6.98
CA VAL A 135 13.71 20.03 -7.89
C VAL A 135 14.80 20.05 -8.96
N TYR A 136 16.07 19.84 -8.60
CA TYR A 136 17.15 19.77 -9.59
C TYR A 136 16.99 18.58 -10.55
N ASP A 137 16.51 17.42 -10.07
CA ASP A 137 16.18 16.29 -10.95
C ASP A 137 15.03 16.62 -11.91
N GLN A 138 13.99 17.32 -11.46
CA GLN A 138 12.89 17.78 -12.33
C GLN A 138 13.36 18.76 -13.42
N LEU A 139 14.37 19.56 -13.13
CA LEU A 139 15.00 20.49 -14.08
C LEU A 139 16.04 19.81 -15.00
N GLY A 140 16.34 18.53 -14.80
CA GLY A 140 17.39 17.81 -15.52
C GLY A 140 18.82 18.18 -15.10
N GLU A 141 18.97 18.90 -13.98
CA GLU A 141 20.26 19.32 -13.42
C GLU A 141 20.83 18.26 -12.45
N HIS A 142 20.99 17.03 -12.93
CA HIS A 142 21.29 15.85 -12.11
C HIS A 142 22.61 15.94 -11.32
N ASP A 143 23.62 16.66 -11.81
CA ASP A 143 24.85 16.93 -11.04
C ASP A 143 24.56 17.72 -9.76
N LYS A 144 23.64 18.69 -9.82
CA LYS A 144 23.23 19.48 -8.66
C LYS A 144 22.31 18.67 -7.74
N ALA A 145 21.44 17.84 -8.32
CA ALA A 145 20.61 16.91 -7.57
C ALA A 145 21.47 15.92 -6.75
N ASP A 146 22.44 15.27 -7.40
CA ASP A 146 23.41 14.37 -6.77
C ASP A 146 24.16 15.07 -5.64
N ASN A 147 24.59 16.32 -5.85
CA ASN A 147 25.27 17.11 -4.84
C ASN A 147 24.39 17.36 -3.61
N ALA A 148 23.13 17.76 -3.82
CA ALA A 148 22.18 18.00 -2.74
C ALA A 148 21.89 16.72 -1.93
N TYR A 149 21.66 15.60 -2.61
CA TYR A 149 21.45 14.31 -1.96
C TYR A 149 22.70 13.83 -1.20
N GLN A 150 23.90 13.98 -1.78
CA GLN A 150 25.14 13.59 -1.11
C GLN A 150 25.41 14.45 0.12
N LYS A 151 25.14 15.76 0.05
CA LYS A 151 25.20 16.66 1.22
C LYS A 151 24.29 16.18 2.34
N LEU A 152 23.08 15.71 2.02
CA LEU A 152 22.15 15.16 2.99
C LEU A 152 22.60 13.82 3.58
N VAL A 153 23.00 12.88 2.73
CA VAL A 153 23.47 11.54 3.15
C VAL A 153 24.74 11.64 3.99
N ASN A 154 25.64 12.56 3.65
CA ASN A 154 26.89 12.78 4.40
C ASN A 154 26.73 13.76 5.57
N HIS A 155 25.52 14.27 5.83
CA HIS A 155 25.32 15.25 6.90
C HIS A 155 25.54 14.59 8.28
N PRO A 156 26.38 15.15 9.17
CA PRO A 156 26.76 14.52 10.43
C PRO A 156 25.57 14.26 11.36
N LYS A 157 24.53 15.10 11.30
CA LYS A 157 23.32 15.01 12.13
C LYS A 157 22.15 14.27 11.46
N TYR A 158 22.12 14.21 10.13
CA TYR A 158 20.90 13.82 9.39
C TYR A 158 21.10 12.63 8.45
N GLY A 159 22.33 12.18 8.21
CA GLY A 159 22.66 11.12 7.25
C GLY A 159 21.97 9.77 7.48
N GLN A 160 21.40 9.54 8.68
CA GLN A 160 20.66 8.31 9.02
C GLN A 160 19.14 8.51 9.16
N ARG A 161 18.63 9.75 8.99
CA ARG A 161 17.20 10.08 9.10
C ARG A 161 16.44 9.66 7.83
N SER A 162 15.11 9.62 7.89
CA SER A 162 14.27 9.13 6.78
C SER A 162 14.47 9.89 5.47
N GLN A 163 14.71 11.20 5.52
CA GLN A 163 15.02 12.03 4.36
C GLN A 163 16.35 11.63 3.72
N ALA A 164 17.38 11.36 4.53
CA ALA A 164 18.67 10.88 4.03
C ALA A 164 18.59 9.44 3.51
N LYS A 165 17.79 8.56 4.12
CA LYS A 165 17.49 7.22 3.57
C LYS A 165 16.84 7.33 2.19
N ARG A 166 15.87 8.24 2.02
CA ARG A 166 15.24 8.51 0.72
C ARG A 166 16.24 9.07 -0.30
N ALA A 167 17.05 10.05 0.09
CA ALA A 167 18.11 10.59 -0.77
C ALA A 167 19.15 9.53 -1.13
N LYS A 168 19.48 8.62 -0.21
CA LYS A 168 20.39 7.49 -0.45
C LYS A 168 19.78 6.50 -1.43
N GLN A 169 18.50 6.16 -1.31
CA GLN A 169 17.79 5.33 -2.28
C GLN A 169 17.80 5.97 -3.67
N ILE A 170 17.59 7.29 -3.75
CA ILE A 170 17.65 8.02 -5.02
C ILE A 170 19.09 7.99 -5.58
N LEU A 171 20.13 8.20 -4.76
CA LEU A 171 21.52 8.10 -5.19
C LEU A 171 21.93 6.68 -5.62
N GLU A 172 21.37 5.66 -4.97
CA GLU A 172 21.59 4.24 -5.25
C GLU A 172 20.82 3.77 -6.50
N GLN A 173 19.80 4.51 -6.95
CA GLN A 173 19.20 4.33 -8.27
C GLN A 173 20.22 4.72 -9.35
N ASP A 174 20.28 3.94 -10.43
CA ASP A 174 21.24 4.19 -11.50
C ASP A 174 21.02 5.64 -12.00
N ARG A 175 22.09 6.40 -12.19
CA ARG A 175 22.03 7.77 -12.70
C ARG A 175 21.32 7.82 -14.05
N THR A 176 21.41 6.73 -14.80
CA THR A 176 20.64 6.49 -16.01
C THR A 176 19.14 6.40 -15.69
N GLU A 177 18.70 5.57 -14.72
CA GLU A 177 17.28 5.49 -14.29
C GLU A 177 16.67 6.85 -13.89
N ARG A 178 17.48 7.75 -13.31
CA ARG A 178 17.09 9.12 -12.94
C ARG A 178 17.09 10.14 -14.09
N THR A 179 18.00 9.98 -15.05
CA THR A 179 18.09 10.78 -16.30
C THR A 179 17.19 10.25 -17.42
N GLY A 180 16.61 9.05 -17.24
CA GLY A 180 15.81 8.36 -18.25
C GLY A 180 16.61 7.58 -19.31
N GLU A 181 17.93 7.51 -19.21
CA GLU A 181 18.74 6.49 -19.90
C GLU A 181 18.69 5.19 -19.07
N LEU A 182 19.01 3.98 -19.55
CA LEU A 182 18.93 2.77 -18.71
C LEU A 182 20.22 1.96 -18.81
N SER A 183 21.00 1.96 -17.74
CA SER A 183 21.89 0.88 -17.34
C SER A 183 21.47 0.36 -15.96
N LYS A 184 22.07 -0.75 -15.53
CA LYS A 184 21.53 -1.73 -14.57
C LYS A 184 22.22 -1.62 -13.21
N PRO A 185 21.57 -1.90 -12.06
CA PRO A 185 22.30 -2.31 -10.86
C PRO A 185 22.14 -3.81 -10.51
N PRO A 186 23.06 -4.36 -9.70
CA PRO A 186 23.26 -5.80 -9.53
C PRO A 186 22.59 -6.37 -8.28
N GLY A 187 22.02 -7.58 -8.43
CA GLY A 187 21.89 -8.56 -7.35
C GLY A 187 20.64 -8.49 -6.47
N ALA A 188 19.53 -9.08 -6.93
CA ALA A 188 18.56 -9.76 -6.07
C ALA A 188 18.29 -11.17 -6.64
N ASN A 189 18.38 -12.19 -5.78
CA ASN A 189 18.50 -13.63 -6.07
C ASN A 189 17.18 -14.30 -6.57
N PRO A 190 17.20 -15.54 -7.13
CA PRO A 190 16.28 -16.00 -8.17
C PRO A 190 15.38 -17.18 -7.73
N ALA A 191 14.07 -17.04 -7.95
CA ALA A 191 13.09 -18.12 -8.20
C ALA A 191 11.71 -17.44 -8.26
N LEU A 192 10.91 -17.38 -9.33
CA LEU A 192 10.84 -18.02 -10.64
C LEU A 192 10.27 -16.96 -11.61
N GLY A 193 10.99 -16.62 -12.68
CA GLY A 193 10.56 -15.65 -13.69
C GLY A 193 11.75 -14.93 -14.28
N MET A 194 11.83 -14.85 -15.60
CA MET A 194 12.91 -14.10 -16.26
C MET A 194 12.45 -12.65 -16.37
N ASN A 195 13.21 -11.70 -15.83
CA ASN A 195 12.86 -10.28 -15.96
C ASN A 195 12.90 -9.90 -17.46
N PRO A 196 11.92 -9.15 -18.01
CA PRO A 196 11.89 -8.80 -19.43
C PRO A 196 13.22 -8.24 -19.98
N SER A 197 13.96 -7.48 -19.16
CA SER A 197 15.29 -6.96 -19.51
C SER A 197 16.35 -8.05 -19.78
N GLU A 198 16.20 -9.24 -19.19
CA GLU A 198 17.11 -10.37 -19.41
C GLU A 198 16.91 -11.07 -20.75
N TRP A 199 15.84 -10.73 -21.48
CA TRP A 199 15.60 -11.21 -22.84
C TRP A 199 16.37 -10.42 -23.90
N ILE A 200 16.85 -9.22 -23.57
CA ILE A 200 17.59 -8.37 -24.51
C ILE A 200 18.88 -9.09 -24.94
N GLY A 201 19.10 -9.13 -26.26
CA GLY A 201 20.21 -9.82 -26.91
C GLY A 201 19.98 -11.32 -27.15
N LYS A 202 18.86 -11.89 -26.69
CA LYS A 202 18.55 -13.31 -26.92
C LYS A 202 17.71 -13.50 -28.18
N PRO A 203 17.83 -14.67 -28.85
CA PRO A 203 16.90 -15.00 -29.93
C PRO A 203 15.48 -15.12 -29.38
N ALA A 204 14.53 -14.55 -30.11
CA ALA A 204 13.11 -14.72 -29.85
C ALA A 204 12.73 -16.19 -30.02
N LEU A 205 12.02 -16.75 -29.05
CA LEU A 205 11.57 -18.14 -29.09
C LEU A 205 10.41 -18.26 -30.07
N ASP A 206 10.56 -19.12 -31.07
CA ASP A 206 9.48 -19.36 -32.01
C ASP A 206 8.31 -20.11 -31.36
N PHE A 207 7.13 -19.94 -31.93
CA PHE A 207 5.92 -20.67 -31.57
C PHE A 207 5.09 -20.92 -32.82
N GLN A 208 4.37 -22.04 -32.84
CA GLN A 208 3.37 -22.31 -33.88
C GLN A 208 1.99 -22.29 -33.26
N VAL A 209 1.19 -21.30 -33.64
CA VAL A 209 -0.19 -21.11 -33.18
C VAL A 209 -1.09 -20.78 -34.35
N THR A 210 -2.40 -20.74 -34.11
CA THR A 210 -3.40 -20.35 -35.10
C THR A 210 -3.96 -19.00 -34.68
N ASP A 211 -3.88 -18.00 -35.55
CA ASP A 211 -4.37 -16.66 -35.26
C ASP A 211 -5.92 -16.61 -35.22
N LEU A 212 -6.49 -15.43 -34.95
CA LEU A 212 -7.96 -15.26 -34.93
C LEU A 212 -8.62 -15.50 -36.30
N LYS A 213 -7.90 -15.41 -37.43
CA LYS A 213 -8.45 -15.67 -38.76
C LYS A 213 -8.37 -17.15 -39.15
N GLY A 214 -7.78 -17.99 -38.31
CA GLY A 214 -7.56 -19.40 -38.59
C GLY A 214 -6.26 -19.67 -39.37
N GLU A 215 -5.40 -18.66 -39.55
CA GLU A 215 -4.14 -18.77 -40.27
C GLU A 215 -3.01 -19.21 -39.34
N ALA A 216 -2.03 -19.92 -39.89
CA ALA A 216 -0.85 -20.31 -39.13
C ALA A 216 0.00 -19.08 -38.78
N LEU A 217 0.40 -18.97 -37.52
CA LEU A 217 1.19 -17.86 -36.98
C LEU A 217 2.46 -18.41 -36.31
N SER A 218 3.60 -17.93 -36.78
CA SER A 218 4.94 -18.17 -36.23
C SER A 218 5.79 -16.90 -36.34
N LEU A 219 6.83 -16.76 -35.52
CA LEU A 219 7.77 -15.65 -35.63
C LEU A 219 8.80 -15.85 -36.75
N GLU A 220 9.04 -17.09 -37.17
CA GLU A 220 9.95 -17.40 -38.27
C GLU A 220 9.51 -16.78 -39.60
N GLN A 221 8.19 -16.68 -39.84
CA GLN A 221 7.65 -16.07 -41.07
C GLN A 221 7.92 -14.56 -41.18
N TYR A 222 8.37 -13.91 -40.11
CA TYR A 222 8.74 -12.50 -40.07
C TYR A 222 10.24 -12.25 -40.06
N ARG A 223 11.08 -13.25 -40.32
CA ARG A 223 12.52 -13.01 -40.53
C ARG A 223 12.73 -11.97 -41.65
N GLY A 224 13.65 -11.05 -41.41
CA GLY A 224 13.87 -9.85 -42.23
C GLY A 224 12.93 -8.68 -41.92
N GLN A 225 12.01 -8.80 -40.96
CA GLN A 225 11.14 -7.72 -40.48
C GLN A 225 11.37 -7.44 -39.00
N VAL A 226 11.20 -6.19 -38.59
CA VAL A 226 11.15 -5.82 -37.17
C VAL A 226 9.78 -6.24 -36.63
N VAL A 227 9.74 -6.96 -35.51
CA VAL A 227 8.50 -7.46 -34.91
C VAL A 227 8.31 -6.90 -33.51
N LEU A 228 7.15 -6.28 -33.26
CA LEU A 228 6.69 -6.02 -31.89
C LEU A 228 5.77 -7.15 -31.45
N LEU A 229 6.24 -7.98 -30.52
CA LEU A 229 5.44 -8.99 -29.85
C LEU A 229 4.80 -8.34 -28.61
N ASP A 230 3.48 -8.12 -28.64
CA ASP A 230 2.75 -7.36 -27.62
C ASP A 230 1.79 -8.27 -26.86
N PHE A 231 2.02 -8.43 -25.56
CA PHE A 231 1.17 -9.19 -24.64
C PHE A 231 0.21 -8.24 -23.93
N TRP A 232 -1.08 -8.39 -24.23
CA TRP A 232 -2.11 -7.43 -23.83
C TRP A 232 -3.46 -8.11 -23.58
N ALA A 233 -4.45 -7.36 -23.11
CA ALA A 233 -5.83 -7.83 -23.03
C ALA A 233 -6.80 -6.65 -23.01
N THR A 234 -8.05 -6.87 -23.41
CA THR A 234 -9.09 -5.82 -23.41
C THR A 234 -9.46 -5.35 -22.01
N TRP A 235 -9.35 -6.23 -21.00
CA TRP A 235 -9.59 -5.93 -19.59
C TRP A 235 -8.42 -5.22 -18.88
N CYS A 236 -7.36 -4.87 -19.60
CA CYS A 236 -6.15 -4.25 -19.05
C CYS A 236 -6.08 -2.75 -19.39
N PRO A 237 -6.51 -1.84 -18.48
CA PRO A 237 -6.47 -0.39 -18.70
C PRO A 237 -5.13 0.19 -19.16
N PRO A 238 -3.95 -0.19 -18.60
CA PRO A 238 -2.68 0.30 -19.14
C PRO A 238 -2.38 -0.21 -20.56
N CYS A 239 -2.86 -1.41 -20.92
CA CYS A 239 -2.77 -1.93 -22.28
C CYS A 239 -3.64 -1.09 -23.22
N ILE A 240 -4.89 -0.84 -22.84
CA ILE A 240 -5.84 -0.02 -23.60
C ILE A 240 -5.37 1.43 -23.76
N ALA A 241 -4.81 2.03 -22.70
CA ALA A 241 -4.24 3.37 -22.74
C ALA A 241 -3.07 3.49 -23.72
N GLU A 242 -2.38 2.39 -24.02
CA GLU A 242 -1.24 2.35 -24.93
C GLU A 242 -1.65 2.07 -26.40
N ILE A 243 -2.86 1.55 -26.65
CA ILE A 243 -3.36 1.26 -28.01
C ILE A 243 -3.24 2.46 -28.97
N PRO A 244 -3.51 3.72 -28.59
CA PRO A 244 -3.30 4.85 -29.48
C PRO A 244 -1.85 4.99 -29.98
N ASN A 245 -0.85 4.76 -29.10
CA ASN A 245 0.56 4.81 -29.45
C ASN A 245 0.97 3.64 -30.34
N VAL A 246 0.43 2.45 -30.07
CA VAL A 246 0.65 1.23 -30.88
C VAL A 246 0.07 1.41 -32.28
N LYS A 247 -1.17 1.92 -32.40
CA LYS A 247 -1.83 2.21 -33.68
C LYS A 247 -1.02 3.22 -34.50
N LYS A 248 -0.64 4.34 -33.89
CA LYS A 248 0.20 5.36 -34.53
C LYS A 248 1.51 4.77 -35.06
N THR A 249 2.17 3.95 -34.23
CA THR A 249 3.43 3.29 -34.61
C THR A 249 3.23 2.32 -35.77
N TYR A 250 2.19 1.49 -35.72
CA TYR A 250 1.89 0.54 -36.79
C TYR A 250 1.55 1.23 -38.11
N GLU A 251 0.68 2.24 -38.08
CA GLU A 251 0.32 3.01 -39.27
C GLU A 251 1.53 3.68 -39.93
N THR A 252 2.49 4.14 -39.13
CA THR A 252 3.72 4.79 -39.60
C THR A 252 4.70 3.80 -40.24
N TYR A 253 4.85 2.60 -39.68
CA TYR A 253 5.95 1.69 -40.02
C TYR A 253 5.54 0.39 -40.72
N LYS A 254 4.26 0.02 -40.79
CA LYS A 254 3.79 -1.26 -41.38
C LYS A 254 4.31 -1.56 -42.80
N ASP A 255 4.51 -0.52 -43.61
CA ASP A 255 5.01 -0.65 -44.99
C ASP A 255 6.56 -0.65 -45.08
N GLN A 256 7.24 -0.57 -43.93
CA GLN A 256 8.69 -0.46 -43.78
C GLN A 256 9.29 -1.70 -43.12
N LYS A 257 8.82 -2.90 -43.48
CA LYS A 257 9.26 -4.19 -42.90
C LYS A 257 9.08 -4.22 -41.37
N PHE A 258 7.94 -3.75 -40.88
CA PHE A 258 7.55 -3.81 -39.47
C PHE A 258 6.21 -4.54 -39.30
N GLN A 259 6.15 -5.45 -38.34
CA GLN A 259 4.95 -6.20 -38.00
C GLN A 259 4.67 -6.13 -36.49
N ILE A 260 3.38 -6.12 -36.13
CA ILE A 260 2.94 -6.35 -34.75
C ILE A 260 2.27 -7.71 -34.65
N VAL A 261 2.61 -8.46 -33.61
CA VAL A 261 1.96 -9.72 -33.23
C VAL A 261 1.39 -9.53 -31.83
N GLY A 262 0.07 -9.37 -31.75
CA GLY A 262 -0.66 -9.22 -30.49
C GLY A 262 -1.00 -10.57 -29.88
N ILE A 263 -0.43 -10.87 -28.72
CA ILE A 263 -0.79 -12.03 -27.90
C ILE A 263 -1.80 -11.58 -26.85
N SER A 264 -3.06 -11.89 -27.08
CA SER A 264 -4.14 -11.54 -26.17
C SER A 264 -4.27 -12.57 -25.05
N LEU A 265 -4.33 -12.08 -23.80
CA LEU A 265 -4.64 -12.84 -22.59
C LEU A 265 -6.11 -12.61 -22.17
N ASP A 266 -6.98 -12.26 -23.12
CA ASP A 266 -8.42 -12.16 -22.87
C ASP A 266 -8.99 -13.51 -22.41
N ARG A 267 -10.01 -13.48 -21.56
CA ARG A 267 -10.59 -14.71 -20.97
C ARG A 267 -11.49 -15.45 -21.95
N SER A 268 -12.07 -14.73 -22.90
CA SER A 268 -12.84 -15.30 -23.99
C SER A 268 -12.54 -14.55 -25.28
N ARG A 269 -12.91 -15.14 -26.40
CA ARG A 269 -12.54 -14.66 -27.74
C ARG A 269 -13.42 -13.49 -28.20
N GLU A 270 -14.66 -13.43 -27.73
CA GLU A 270 -15.67 -12.48 -28.18
C GLU A 270 -15.33 -11.02 -27.79
N PRO A 271 -14.91 -10.69 -26.55
CA PRO A 271 -14.51 -9.32 -26.19
C PRO A 271 -13.26 -8.86 -26.95
N LEU A 272 -12.33 -9.77 -27.19
CA LEU A 272 -11.14 -9.52 -27.99
C LEU A 272 -11.51 -9.16 -29.42
N GLU A 273 -12.32 -9.99 -30.09
CA GLU A 273 -12.76 -9.75 -31.46
C GLU A 273 -13.59 -8.47 -31.58
N ALA A 274 -14.52 -8.23 -30.65
CA ALA A 274 -15.33 -7.01 -30.62
C ALA A 274 -14.46 -5.74 -30.43
N TYR A 275 -13.43 -5.80 -29.58
CA TYR A 275 -12.53 -4.67 -29.37
C TYR A 275 -11.61 -4.44 -30.58
N ILE A 276 -11.09 -5.50 -31.19
CA ILE A 276 -10.30 -5.45 -32.41
C ILE A 276 -11.11 -4.79 -33.54
N GLU A 277 -12.36 -5.19 -33.72
CA GLU A 277 -13.26 -4.62 -34.71
C GLU A 277 -13.55 -3.14 -34.41
N LYS A 278 -13.92 -2.83 -33.17
CA LYS A 278 -14.23 -1.47 -32.73
C LYS A 278 -13.07 -0.50 -32.92
N GLU A 279 -11.87 -0.89 -32.49
CA GLU A 279 -10.68 -0.04 -32.58
C GLU A 279 -9.94 -0.16 -33.93
N ASN A 280 -10.45 -0.99 -34.84
CA ASN A 280 -9.86 -1.28 -36.14
C ASN A 280 -8.38 -1.69 -36.02
N LEU A 281 -8.09 -2.66 -35.14
CA LEU A 281 -6.74 -3.20 -34.95
C LEU A 281 -6.44 -4.16 -36.10
N THR A 282 -5.63 -3.70 -37.06
CA THR A 282 -5.42 -4.40 -38.34
C THR A 282 -4.24 -5.36 -38.35
N TRP A 283 -3.43 -5.38 -37.28
CA TRP A 283 -2.33 -6.33 -37.15
C TRP A 283 -2.83 -7.70 -36.67
N LEU A 284 -1.90 -8.65 -36.52
CA LEU A 284 -2.24 -10.03 -36.22
C LEU A 284 -2.46 -10.24 -34.74
N HIS A 285 -3.44 -11.08 -34.42
CA HIS A 285 -3.83 -11.36 -33.04
C HIS A 285 -3.94 -12.87 -32.83
N TYR A 286 -3.33 -13.35 -31.75
CA TYR A 286 -3.51 -14.69 -31.23
C TYR A 286 -4.15 -14.61 -29.85
N TRP A 287 -5.17 -15.45 -29.61
CA TRP A 287 -5.80 -15.58 -28.31
C TRP A 287 -5.13 -16.70 -27.51
N ASP A 288 -4.34 -16.32 -26.49
CA ASP A 288 -3.51 -17.22 -25.69
C ASP A 288 -4.26 -17.79 -24.48
N ASN A 289 -5.40 -18.42 -24.74
CA ASN A 289 -6.33 -18.92 -23.73
C ASN A 289 -5.76 -20.00 -22.78
N ILE A 290 -4.74 -20.73 -23.24
CA ILE A 290 -4.05 -21.77 -22.47
C ILE A 290 -2.66 -21.33 -21.96
N GLY A 291 -2.27 -20.08 -22.22
CA GLY A 291 -0.96 -19.54 -21.86
C GLY A 291 0.20 -20.21 -22.61
N LYS A 292 0.01 -20.68 -23.85
CA LYS A 292 1.04 -21.33 -24.66
C LYS A 292 2.21 -20.39 -24.95
N VAL A 293 1.93 -19.15 -25.39
CA VAL A 293 2.97 -18.19 -25.79
C VAL A 293 3.43 -17.33 -24.61
N SER A 294 2.51 -16.91 -23.74
CA SER A 294 2.84 -16.13 -22.54
C SER A 294 3.72 -16.91 -21.55
N ASN A 295 3.48 -18.22 -21.36
CA ASN A 295 4.37 -19.03 -20.52
C ASN A 295 5.74 -19.25 -21.19
N LEU A 296 5.80 -19.39 -22.51
CA LEU A 296 7.06 -19.54 -23.26
C LEU A 296 7.98 -18.33 -23.06
N TYR A 297 7.40 -17.13 -23.10
CA TYR A 297 8.09 -15.87 -22.85
C TYR A 297 8.14 -15.47 -21.37
N LYS A 298 7.64 -16.33 -20.46
CA LYS A 298 7.59 -16.12 -19.01
C LYS A 298 6.95 -14.79 -18.61
N VAL A 299 5.91 -14.37 -19.32
CA VAL A 299 5.18 -13.12 -19.07
C VAL A 299 4.39 -13.25 -17.76
N GLN A 300 4.73 -12.42 -16.77
CA GLN A 300 4.12 -12.44 -15.44
C GLN A 300 3.07 -11.34 -15.23
N ALA A 301 3.14 -10.27 -16.03
CA ALA A 301 2.21 -9.15 -15.99
C ALA A 301 2.03 -8.57 -17.40
N ILE A 302 0.86 -8.02 -17.66
CA ILE A 302 0.56 -7.25 -18.88
C ILE A 302 0.26 -5.79 -18.51
N PRO A 303 0.62 -4.81 -19.36
CA PRO A 303 1.14 -4.98 -20.72
C PRO A 303 2.64 -5.34 -20.73
N SER A 304 3.06 -6.29 -21.56
CA SER A 304 4.48 -6.65 -21.76
C SER A 304 4.82 -6.68 -23.25
N THR A 305 5.94 -6.08 -23.67
CA THR A 305 6.36 -6.05 -25.09
C THR A 305 7.77 -6.56 -25.28
N PHE A 306 8.01 -7.19 -26.42
CA PHE A 306 9.34 -7.55 -26.91
C PHE A 306 9.48 -7.01 -28.33
N LEU A 307 10.47 -6.15 -28.54
CA LEU A 307 10.82 -5.63 -29.86
C LEU A 307 11.97 -6.46 -30.41
N ILE A 308 11.73 -7.11 -31.54
CA ILE A 308 12.58 -8.12 -32.17
C ILE A 308 13.07 -7.55 -33.51
N ASP A 309 14.36 -7.67 -33.81
CA ASP A 309 14.90 -7.25 -35.11
C ASP A 309 14.72 -8.30 -36.22
N GLY A 310 15.10 -7.96 -37.44
CA GLY A 310 14.97 -8.84 -38.60
C GLY A 310 15.74 -10.16 -38.53
N GLU A 311 16.73 -10.27 -37.64
CA GLU A 311 17.47 -11.53 -37.41
C GLU A 311 16.75 -12.42 -36.38
N GLY A 312 15.70 -11.91 -35.75
CA GLY A 312 14.96 -12.61 -34.70
C GLY A 312 15.56 -12.40 -33.31
N VAL A 313 16.39 -11.37 -33.08
CA VAL A 313 16.96 -11.06 -31.77
C VAL A 313 16.10 -10.04 -31.04
N ILE A 314 15.81 -10.26 -29.76
CA ILE A 314 15.09 -9.32 -28.92
C ILE A 314 16.02 -8.16 -28.58
N ARG A 315 15.64 -6.94 -28.95
CA ARG A 315 16.46 -5.72 -28.80
C ARG A 315 16.02 -4.81 -27.68
N LYS A 316 14.70 -4.71 -27.44
CA LYS A 316 14.13 -3.92 -26.34
C LYS A 316 12.89 -4.61 -25.79
N THR A 317 12.52 -4.31 -24.54
CA THR A 317 11.32 -4.84 -23.89
C THR A 317 10.57 -3.76 -23.13
N ASN A 318 9.28 -3.97 -22.84
CA ASN A 318 8.42 -3.08 -22.05
C ASN A 318 8.35 -1.63 -22.55
N LEU A 319 8.36 -1.47 -23.87
CA LEU A 319 8.22 -0.18 -24.53
C LEU A 319 6.78 0.33 -24.44
N ARG A 320 6.63 1.63 -24.13
CA ARG A 320 5.36 2.37 -24.05
C ARG A 320 5.54 3.83 -24.48
N GLY A 321 4.45 4.50 -24.85
CA GLY A 321 4.44 5.92 -25.19
C GLY A 321 5.41 6.27 -26.31
N TYR A 322 6.03 7.45 -26.22
CA TYR A 322 7.00 7.91 -27.23
C TYR A 322 8.23 6.99 -27.37
N ARG A 323 8.57 6.21 -26.31
CA ARG A 323 9.71 5.29 -26.33
C ARG A 323 9.47 4.10 -27.27
N LEU A 324 8.22 3.67 -27.43
CA LEU A 324 7.84 2.63 -28.38
C LEU A 324 8.11 3.07 -29.82
N GLU A 325 7.54 4.22 -30.20
CA GLU A 325 7.68 4.77 -31.56
C GLU A 325 9.15 5.00 -31.90
N THR A 326 9.92 5.58 -30.97
CA THR A 326 11.36 5.87 -31.15
C THR A 326 12.15 4.58 -31.38
N ALA A 327 11.93 3.56 -30.56
CA ALA A 327 12.61 2.28 -30.69
C ALA A 327 12.29 1.55 -32.00
N VAL A 328 11.03 1.58 -32.42
CA VAL A 328 10.62 0.99 -33.71
C VAL A 328 11.28 1.74 -34.87
N ALA A 329 11.28 3.08 -34.83
CA ALA A 329 11.91 3.91 -35.85
C ALA A 329 13.41 3.57 -36.05
N GLU A 330 14.14 3.45 -34.94
CA GLU A 330 15.56 3.09 -34.92
C GLU A 330 15.81 1.72 -35.54
N LEU A 331 15.08 0.69 -35.08
CA LEU A 331 15.26 -0.67 -35.56
C LEU A 331 14.82 -0.85 -37.01
N VAL A 332 13.74 -0.20 -37.43
CA VAL A 332 13.28 -0.24 -38.83
C VAL A 332 14.34 0.38 -39.73
N LYS A 333 14.89 1.53 -39.35
CA LYS A 333 16.00 2.16 -40.09
C LYS A 333 17.24 1.27 -40.15
N GLU A 334 17.61 0.65 -39.02
CA GLU A 334 18.72 -0.32 -38.96
C GLU A 334 18.47 -1.51 -39.90
N ASN A 335 17.26 -2.09 -39.86
CA ASN A 335 16.86 -3.24 -40.66
C ASN A 335 16.84 -2.93 -42.16
N LEU A 336 16.38 -1.74 -42.56
CA LEU A 336 16.39 -1.28 -43.96
C LEU A 336 17.79 -0.94 -44.48
N ALA A 337 18.75 -0.66 -43.61
CA ALA A 337 20.13 -0.35 -43.99
C ALA A 337 20.99 -1.61 -44.23
N LYS A 338 20.51 -2.81 -43.84
CA LYS A 338 21.20 -4.07 -44.08
C LYS A 338 21.05 -4.49 -45.56
N PRO A 339 22.12 -4.89 -46.27
CA PRO A 339 22.02 -5.37 -47.65
C PRO A 339 21.11 -6.59 -47.74
N THR A 340 20.17 -6.57 -48.69
CA THR A 340 19.25 -7.69 -48.94
C THR A 340 20.02 -8.84 -49.60
N ASP A 341 20.54 -9.77 -48.81
CA ASP A 341 20.98 -11.05 -49.36
C ASP A 341 19.75 -11.84 -49.84
N THR A 342 19.84 -12.30 -51.09
CA THR A 342 18.77 -13.01 -51.82
C THR A 342 18.48 -14.36 -51.16
N PRO A 343 17.21 -14.86 -51.14
CA PRO A 343 16.90 -16.15 -50.54
C PRO A 343 17.66 -17.27 -51.25
N THR A 344 18.54 -17.97 -50.53
CA THR A 344 19.14 -19.21 -51.05
C THR A 344 18.09 -20.32 -50.93
N GLU A 345 17.78 -20.89 -52.09
CA GLU A 345 16.89 -22.03 -52.30
C GLU A 345 17.14 -23.17 -51.30
N THR A 346 16.06 -23.78 -50.85
CA THR A 346 16.01 -25.13 -50.28
C THR A 346 16.84 -26.11 -51.12
N PRO A 347 17.72 -26.93 -50.52
CA PRO A 347 18.17 -28.15 -51.17
C PRO A 347 17.05 -29.19 -51.06
N GLU A 348 16.52 -29.56 -52.21
CA GLU A 348 15.64 -30.71 -52.42
C GLU A 348 16.22 -32.00 -51.85
N SER A 349 15.27 -32.91 -51.56
CA SER A 349 15.42 -34.32 -51.27
C SER A 349 16.51 -35.04 -52.07
N ASP A 350 17.42 -35.74 -51.39
CA ASP A 350 18.03 -36.96 -51.95
C ASP A 350 17.54 -38.18 -51.15
N SER A 351 16.66 -38.91 -51.81
CA SER A 351 16.33 -40.29 -51.51
C SER A 351 17.57 -41.18 -51.68
N ARG A 352 18.08 -41.77 -50.59
CA ARG A 352 18.78 -43.09 -50.58
C ARG A 352 19.30 -43.46 -49.18
N LEU A 353 18.61 -44.41 -48.54
CA LEU A 353 19.12 -45.47 -47.63
C LEU A 353 17.89 -46.20 -47.05
N GLN A 354 17.32 -47.18 -47.75
CA GLN A 354 17.62 -48.62 -47.62
C GLN A 354 17.62 -49.17 -46.16
N SER A 355 16.42 -49.55 -45.69
CA SER A 355 16.02 -50.91 -45.26
C SER A 355 16.74 -51.70 -44.14
N ILE A 356 15.89 -52.18 -43.19
CA ILE A 356 15.90 -53.45 -42.38
C ILE A 356 16.62 -53.43 -40.99
N PRO A 357 16.09 -54.06 -39.89
CA PRO A 357 14.70 -54.32 -39.46
C PRO A 357 14.42 -54.05 -37.95
N ALA A 358 13.14 -54.13 -37.57
CA ALA A 358 12.67 -54.39 -36.21
C ALA A 358 12.71 -55.90 -35.87
N THR A 359 13.29 -56.32 -34.74
CA THR A 359 12.66 -57.14 -33.66
C THR A 359 13.63 -57.50 -32.50
N LYS A 360 13.17 -57.29 -31.25
CA LYS A 360 13.12 -58.25 -30.09
C LYS A 360 14.41 -59.02 -29.69
N ILE A 361 14.83 -59.22 -28.43
CA ILE A 361 14.21 -59.32 -27.10
C ILE A 361 15.33 -59.26 -26.04
N LEU A 362 15.11 -58.68 -24.85
CA LEU A 362 15.05 -59.35 -23.52
C LEU A 362 15.36 -58.42 -22.34
N LYS A 363 14.50 -58.58 -21.34
CA LYS A 363 14.40 -57.92 -20.04
C LYS A 363 15.71 -57.91 -19.25
N GLN A 364 15.90 -56.87 -18.45
CA GLN A 364 16.16 -57.05 -17.02
C GLN A 364 15.66 -55.84 -16.22
N GLU A 365 14.88 -56.13 -15.19
CA GLU A 365 14.40 -55.23 -14.16
C GLU A 365 15.59 -54.71 -13.35
N THR A 366 15.57 -53.42 -13.00
CA THR A 366 16.01 -52.86 -11.72
C THR A 366 15.69 -51.37 -11.70
N THR A 367 14.75 -50.98 -10.84
CA THR A 367 14.55 -49.60 -10.38
C THR A 367 15.79 -49.13 -9.63
N PRO A 368 16.15 -47.84 -9.69
CA PRO A 368 15.82 -46.99 -8.55
C PRO A 368 15.31 -45.58 -8.91
N GLU A 369 14.45 -45.09 -8.01
CA GLU A 369 13.98 -43.73 -7.72
C GLU A 369 14.47 -42.57 -8.61
N LYS A 370 13.50 -41.95 -9.29
CA LYS A 370 13.58 -40.55 -9.70
C LYS A 370 13.13 -39.68 -8.53
N GLU A 371 14.03 -38.84 -8.03
CA GLU A 371 13.64 -37.60 -7.35
C GLU A 371 12.89 -36.72 -8.35
N GLU A 372 11.57 -36.69 -8.18
CA GLU A 372 10.66 -35.86 -8.95
C GLU A 372 10.60 -34.48 -8.28
N SER A 373 11.38 -33.53 -8.81
CA SER A 373 11.22 -32.12 -8.49
C SER A 373 9.85 -31.64 -8.98
N GLN A 374 8.86 -31.59 -8.09
CA GLN A 374 7.50 -31.16 -8.41
C GLN A 374 7.48 -29.66 -8.79
N LYS A 375 7.13 -29.39 -10.05
CA LYS A 375 6.62 -28.07 -10.50
C LYS A 375 5.20 -27.89 -9.94
N PRO A 376 4.78 -26.69 -9.52
CA PRO A 376 3.40 -26.47 -9.10
C PRO A 376 2.46 -26.57 -10.32
N LEU A 377 1.62 -27.60 -10.33
CA LEU A 377 0.48 -27.72 -11.23
C LEU A 377 -0.58 -26.67 -10.87
N ARG A 378 -1.12 -25.96 -11.86
CA ARG A 378 -2.36 -25.18 -11.73
C ARG A 378 -3.50 -26.19 -11.54
N THR A 379 -4.11 -26.22 -10.36
CA THR A 379 -5.23 -27.11 -10.02
C THR A 379 -6.55 -26.56 -10.57
N ASP A 380 -7.37 -27.42 -11.17
CA ASP A 380 -8.73 -27.10 -11.62
C ASP A 380 -9.60 -26.77 -10.38
N PRO A 381 -10.33 -25.62 -10.33
CA PRO A 381 -11.19 -25.32 -9.19
C PRO A 381 -12.26 -26.39 -8.90
N SER A 382 -12.61 -27.25 -9.87
CA SER A 382 -13.48 -28.41 -9.64
C SER A 382 -12.93 -29.38 -8.57
N GLU A 383 -11.62 -29.39 -8.34
CA GLU A 383 -10.96 -30.18 -7.28
C GLU A 383 -11.33 -29.75 -5.86
N TRP A 384 -11.97 -28.60 -5.69
CA TRP A 384 -12.45 -28.14 -4.38
C TRP A 384 -13.75 -28.81 -3.95
N VAL A 385 -14.51 -29.41 -4.87
CA VAL A 385 -15.80 -30.03 -4.56
C VAL A 385 -15.62 -31.19 -3.57
N GLY A 386 -16.41 -31.17 -2.50
CA GLY A 386 -16.38 -32.15 -1.42
C GLY A 386 -15.37 -31.85 -0.31
N LYS A 387 -14.54 -30.81 -0.44
CA LYS A 387 -13.55 -30.41 0.57
C LYS A 387 -14.09 -29.30 1.48
N PRO A 388 -13.62 -29.18 2.73
CA PRO A 388 -13.88 -28.00 3.56
C PRO A 388 -13.40 -26.72 2.85
N ALA A 389 -14.22 -25.68 2.88
CA ALA A 389 -13.85 -24.37 2.38
C ALA A 389 -12.74 -23.77 3.27
N PRO A 390 -11.59 -23.37 2.71
CA PRO A 390 -10.53 -22.71 3.48
C PRO A 390 -11.07 -21.47 4.20
N ASP A 391 -10.92 -21.41 5.51
CA ASP A 391 -11.36 -20.22 6.25
C ASP A 391 -10.46 -19.02 5.95
N PHE A 392 -11.06 -17.83 5.97
CA PHE A 392 -10.35 -16.56 5.90
C PHE A 392 -10.96 -15.60 6.92
N GLN A 393 -10.17 -14.61 7.32
CA GLN A 393 -10.60 -13.54 8.19
C GLN A 393 -10.08 -12.24 7.59
N VAL A 394 -10.99 -11.37 7.20
CA VAL A 394 -10.74 -10.11 6.50
C VAL A 394 -11.65 -9.02 7.06
N THR A 395 -11.43 -7.79 6.66
CA THR A 395 -12.33 -6.67 6.99
C THR A 395 -13.19 -6.37 5.77
N ASP A 396 -14.50 -6.35 5.92
CA ASP A 396 -15.42 -6.02 4.84
C ASP A 396 -15.39 -4.50 4.51
N LEU A 397 -16.10 -4.09 3.47
CA LEU A 397 -16.19 -2.69 3.06
C LEU A 397 -16.93 -1.78 4.04
N ASN A 398 -17.64 -2.33 5.03
CA ASN A 398 -18.26 -1.57 6.12
C ASN A 398 -17.31 -1.42 7.32
N GLY A 399 -16.11 -1.98 7.24
CA GLY A 399 -15.13 -2.00 8.33
C GLY A 399 -15.43 -3.07 9.38
N GLU A 400 -16.35 -4.01 9.11
CA GLU A 400 -16.70 -5.11 10.00
C GLU A 400 -15.79 -6.32 9.77
N ALA A 401 -15.54 -7.10 10.82
CA ALA A 401 -14.77 -8.33 10.69
C ALA A 401 -15.62 -9.39 9.98
N LEU A 402 -15.09 -9.91 8.87
CA LEU A 402 -15.71 -10.96 8.07
C LEU A 402 -14.87 -12.22 8.16
N SER A 403 -15.44 -13.31 8.70
CA SER A 403 -14.84 -14.64 8.61
C SER A 403 -15.81 -15.65 8.02
N LEU A 404 -15.31 -16.52 7.12
CA LEU A 404 -16.18 -17.51 6.47
C LEU A 404 -16.77 -18.51 7.48
N LYS A 405 -16.06 -18.81 8.57
CA LYS A 405 -16.57 -19.66 9.66
C LYS A 405 -17.78 -19.07 10.38
N ASP A 406 -17.96 -17.75 10.38
CA ASP A 406 -19.08 -17.09 11.06
C ASP A 406 -20.43 -17.40 10.37
N TYR A 407 -20.37 -17.90 9.13
CA TYR A 407 -21.52 -18.35 8.35
C TYR A 407 -21.78 -19.86 8.47
N ARG A 408 -21.17 -20.57 9.43
CA ARG A 408 -21.54 -21.97 9.72
C ARG A 408 -23.04 -22.06 10.08
N GLY A 409 -23.70 -23.08 9.55
CA GLY A 409 -25.15 -23.22 9.59
C GLY A 409 -25.91 -22.46 8.50
N GLN A 410 -25.21 -21.67 7.66
CA GLN A 410 -25.75 -21.00 6.48
C GLN A 410 -25.16 -21.58 5.19
N ILE A 411 -25.92 -21.53 4.10
CA ILE A 411 -25.40 -21.77 2.76
C ILE A 411 -24.72 -20.47 2.30
N VAL A 412 -23.46 -20.54 1.87
CA VAL A 412 -22.69 -19.38 1.43
C VAL A 412 -22.34 -19.50 -0.04
N LEU A 413 -22.65 -18.46 -0.81
CA LEU A 413 -22.06 -18.24 -2.13
C LEU A 413 -20.87 -17.29 -1.97
N LEU A 414 -19.66 -17.82 -2.10
CA LEU A 414 -18.42 -17.05 -2.10
C LEU A 414 -18.11 -16.64 -3.54
N ASP A 415 -18.34 -15.37 -3.88
CA ASP A 415 -18.31 -14.85 -5.25
C ASP A 415 -17.08 -13.98 -5.50
N PHE A 416 -16.16 -14.42 -6.37
CA PHE A 416 -14.98 -13.65 -6.77
C PHE A 416 -15.28 -12.84 -8.03
N TRP A 417 -15.27 -11.52 -7.91
CA TRP A 417 -15.75 -10.60 -8.95
C TRP A 417 -14.96 -9.28 -9.00
N ALA A 418 -15.29 -8.37 -9.91
CA ALA A 418 -14.78 -7.00 -9.93
C ALA A 418 -15.67 -6.08 -10.78
N THR A 419 -15.67 -4.77 -10.53
CA THR A 419 -16.44 -3.79 -11.32
C THR A 419 -15.94 -3.67 -12.75
N TRP A 420 -14.64 -3.85 -12.98
CA TRP A 420 -14.02 -3.87 -14.30
C TRP A 420 -14.22 -5.21 -15.05
N CYS A 421 -14.82 -6.21 -14.41
CA CYS A 421 -15.07 -7.52 -15.00
C CYS A 421 -16.45 -7.54 -15.70
N GLY A 422 -16.46 -7.35 -17.02
CA GLY A 422 -17.68 -7.35 -17.83
C GLY A 422 -18.62 -8.54 -17.59
N PRO A 423 -18.13 -9.81 -17.61
CA PRO A 423 -18.97 -10.97 -17.31
C PRO A 423 -19.53 -10.96 -15.88
N CYS A 424 -18.74 -10.55 -14.88
CA CYS A 424 -19.19 -10.44 -13.50
C CYS A 424 -20.37 -9.45 -13.38
N ILE A 425 -20.29 -8.31 -14.07
CA ILE A 425 -21.37 -7.31 -14.11
C ILE A 425 -22.60 -7.84 -14.86
N ALA A 426 -22.40 -8.59 -15.94
CA ALA A 426 -23.51 -9.20 -16.69
C ALA A 426 -24.29 -10.24 -15.86
N GLU A 427 -23.63 -10.92 -14.91
CA GLU A 427 -24.24 -11.92 -14.02
C GLU A 427 -24.96 -11.31 -12.81
N MET A 428 -24.59 -10.08 -12.43
CA MET A 428 -25.06 -9.41 -11.22
C MET A 428 -26.59 -9.35 -11.08
N PRO A 429 -27.40 -9.08 -12.14
CA PRO A 429 -28.86 -9.10 -12.03
C PRO A 429 -29.42 -10.44 -11.55
N LYS A 430 -28.81 -11.56 -11.97
CA LYS A 430 -29.23 -12.89 -11.57
C LYS A 430 -28.77 -13.23 -10.15
N VAL A 431 -27.55 -12.84 -9.78
CA VAL A 431 -27.05 -12.96 -8.40
C VAL A 431 -27.95 -12.20 -7.42
N LYS A 432 -28.34 -10.96 -7.74
CA LYS A 432 -29.33 -10.18 -6.96
C LYS A 432 -30.65 -10.94 -6.81
N LYS A 433 -31.20 -11.47 -7.91
CA LYS A 433 -32.45 -12.25 -7.88
C LYS A 433 -32.34 -13.49 -6.98
N THR A 434 -31.22 -14.22 -7.07
CA THR A 434 -30.97 -15.40 -6.21
C THR A 434 -30.90 -14.99 -4.74
N TYR A 435 -30.20 -13.91 -4.40
CA TYR A 435 -30.15 -13.41 -3.02
C TYR A 435 -31.54 -13.06 -2.49
N GLU A 436 -32.32 -12.27 -3.21
CA GLU A 436 -33.67 -11.88 -2.79
C GLU A 436 -34.61 -13.09 -2.61
N THR A 437 -34.42 -14.14 -3.40
CA THR A 437 -35.25 -15.36 -3.34
C THR A 437 -34.91 -16.23 -2.11
N TYR A 438 -33.63 -16.31 -1.74
CA TYR A 438 -33.15 -17.30 -0.77
C TYR A 438 -32.60 -16.73 0.54
N LYS A 439 -32.39 -15.41 0.68
CA LYS A 439 -31.79 -14.78 1.88
C LYS A 439 -32.42 -15.20 3.21
N ASP A 440 -33.74 -15.41 3.25
CA ASP A 440 -34.47 -15.82 4.45
C ASP A 440 -34.37 -17.33 4.76
N GLN A 441 -33.75 -18.10 3.87
CA GLN A 441 -33.58 -19.56 3.96
C GLN A 441 -32.15 -19.94 4.37
N LYS A 442 -31.55 -19.13 5.26
CA LYS A 442 -30.16 -19.27 5.72
C LYS A 442 -29.16 -19.27 4.55
N PHE A 443 -29.37 -18.41 3.55
CA PHE A 443 -28.47 -18.24 2.42
C PHE A 443 -27.81 -16.86 2.46
N GLN A 444 -26.49 -16.82 2.28
CA GLN A 444 -25.72 -15.59 2.27
C GLN A 444 -24.78 -15.55 1.06
N ILE A 445 -24.52 -14.33 0.56
CA ILE A 445 -23.45 -14.07 -0.42
C ILE A 445 -22.32 -13.31 0.27
N ILE A 446 -21.09 -13.71 -0.05
CA ILE A 446 -19.88 -12.96 0.29
C ILE A 446 -19.17 -12.62 -1.02
N GLY A 447 -19.12 -11.34 -1.37
CA GLY A 447 -18.48 -10.85 -2.58
C GLY A 447 -17.01 -10.50 -2.35
N ILE A 448 -16.10 -11.29 -2.89
CA ILE A 448 -14.66 -11.05 -2.91
C ILE A 448 -14.31 -10.24 -4.17
N SER A 449 -14.15 -8.93 -4.02
CA SER A 449 -13.82 -8.05 -5.13
C SER A 449 -12.31 -8.01 -5.40
N LEU A 450 -11.94 -8.11 -6.68
CA LEU A 450 -10.58 -7.90 -7.20
C LEU A 450 -10.41 -6.53 -7.87
N ASP A 451 -11.23 -5.55 -7.46
CA ASP A 451 -11.14 -4.17 -7.94
C ASP A 451 -9.77 -3.55 -7.65
N ARG A 452 -9.43 -2.50 -8.41
CA ARG A 452 -8.14 -1.80 -8.25
C ARG A 452 -8.21 -0.61 -7.31
N SER A 453 -9.42 -0.25 -6.90
CA SER A 453 -9.72 0.89 -6.03
C SER A 453 -10.96 0.51 -5.23
N GLU A 454 -10.84 0.65 -3.91
CA GLU A 454 -11.94 0.48 -2.96
C GLU A 454 -13.05 1.50 -3.22
N GLU A 455 -12.68 2.74 -3.56
CA GLU A 455 -13.62 3.83 -3.77
C GLU A 455 -14.53 3.55 -4.98
N LEU A 456 -13.97 3.04 -6.08
CA LEU A 456 -14.74 2.67 -7.27
C LEU A 456 -15.65 1.46 -7.01
N LEU A 457 -15.19 0.51 -6.20
CA LEU A 457 -15.98 -0.64 -5.77
C LEU A 457 -17.15 -0.21 -4.89
N ALA A 458 -16.90 0.62 -3.88
CA ALA A 458 -17.90 1.14 -2.97
C ALA A 458 -18.97 1.95 -3.71
N ALA A 459 -18.55 2.86 -4.62
CA ALA A 459 -19.47 3.63 -5.44
C ALA A 459 -20.35 2.74 -6.34
N TYR A 460 -19.80 1.63 -6.86
CA TYR A 460 -20.56 0.67 -7.65
C TYR A 460 -21.57 -0.12 -6.80
N ILE A 461 -21.16 -0.59 -5.62
CA ILE A 461 -22.03 -1.30 -4.67
C ILE A 461 -23.22 -0.44 -4.25
N GLU A 462 -22.98 0.83 -3.90
CA GLU A 462 -24.02 1.79 -3.54
C GLU A 462 -24.98 2.02 -4.71
N LYS A 463 -24.43 2.31 -5.90
CA LYS A 463 -25.22 2.55 -7.12
C LYS A 463 -26.10 1.36 -7.49
N GLU A 464 -25.58 0.14 -7.35
CA GLU A 464 -26.27 -1.08 -7.73
C GLU A 464 -27.12 -1.68 -6.61
N GLY A 465 -27.03 -1.16 -5.38
CA GLY A 465 -27.75 -1.68 -4.22
C GLY A 465 -27.37 -3.12 -3.89
N LEU A 466 -26.06 -3.45 -3.90
CA LEU A 466 -25.59 -4.76 -3.48
C LEU A 466 -25.58 -4.83 -1.95
N VAL A 467 -26.57 -5.49 -1.38
CA VAL A 467 -26.88 -5.47 0.07
C VAL A 467 -26.17 -6.57 0.88
N TRP A 468 -25.44 -7.47 0.22
CA TRP A 468 -24.67 -8.50 0.89
C TRP A 468 -23.25 -8.03 1.19
N VAL A 469 -22.51 -8.80 1.99
CA VAL A 469 -21.19 -8.40 2.45
C VAL A 469 -20.17 -8.47 1.31
N HIS A 470 -19.30 -7.46 1.25
CA HIS A 470 -18.25 -7.33 0.25
C HIS A 470 -16.89 -7.13 0.91
N TYR A 471 -15.87 -7.84 0.44
CA TYR A 471 -14.47 -7.63 0.81
C TYR A 471 -13.67 -7.24 -0.42
N TRP A 472 -12.77 -6.25 -0.29
CA TRP A 472 -11.83 -5.85 -1.33
C TRP A 472 -10.49 -6.57 -1.16
N ASP A 473 -10.22 -7.55 -2.04
CA ASP A 473 -9.02 -8.40 -2.00
C ASP A 473 -7.85 -7.77 -2.77
N ASP A 474 -7.39 -6.61 -2.32
CA ASP A 474 -6.27 -5.86 -2.90
C ASP A 474 -4.94 -6.63 -2.81
N SER A 475 -4.72 -7.30 -1.68
CA SER A 475 -3.60 -8.17 -1.34
C SER A 475 -3.56 -9.46 -2.16
N ARG A 476 -4.72 -9.88 -2.69
CA ARG A 476 -4.95 -11.15 -3.39
C ARG A 476 -4.88 -12.37 -2.48
N ASP A 477 -4.93 -12.19 -1.17
CA ASP A 477 -4.76 -13.27 -0.21
C ASP A 477 -5.89 -14.29 -0.32
N VAL A 478 -7.14 -13.83 -0.40
CA VAL A 478 -8.30 -14.73 -0.46
C VAL A 478 -8.38 -15.42 -1.83
N ARG A 479 -8.12 -14.72 -2.94
CA ARG A 479 -8.05 -15.38 -4.25
C ARG A 479 -6.91 -16.38 -4.34
N ASN A 480 -5.75 -16.13 -3.72
CA ASN A 480 -4.63 -17.07 -3.72
C ASN A 480 -4.95 -18.30 -2.87
N LEU A 481 -5.59 -18.11 -1.71
CA LEU A 481 -6.05 -19.17 -0.83
C LEU A 481 -6.99 -20.15 -1.56
N TYR A 482 -7.93 -19.62 -2.33
CA TYR A 482 -8.87 -20.39 -3.14
C TYR A 482 -8.33 -20.78 -4.52
N LYS A 483 -7.10 -20.37 -4.85
CA LYS A 483 -6.43 -20.59 -6.15
C LYS A 483 -7.26 -20.07 -7.34
N VAL A 484 -7.90 -18.92 -7.16
CA VAL A 484 -8.71 -18.23 -8.18
C VAL A 484 -7.81 -17.38 -9.06
N TRP A 485 -7.63 -17.83 -10.30
CA TRP A 485 -6.77 -17.17 -11.30
C TRP A 485 -7.58 -16.37 -12.35
N GLY A 486 -8.91 -16.53 -12.38
CA GLY A 486 -9.83 -15.80 -13.25
C GLY A 486 -11.13 -15.49 -12.53
N ILE A 487 -11.82 -14.43 -12.96
CA ILE A 487 -13.15 -14.04 -12.46
C ILE A 487 -14.12 -13.89 -13.66
N PRO A 488 -15.44 -14.09 -13.51
CA PRO A 488 -16.12 -14.52 -12.28
C PRO A 488 -15.75 -15.95 -11.89
N THR A 489 -15.74 -16.23 -10.58
CA THR A 489 -15.60 -17.59 -10.04
C THR A 489 -16.34 -17.62 -8.72
N ALA A 490 -17.30 -18.52 -8.58
CA ALA A 490 -18.01 -18.68 -7.31
C ALA A 490 -17.91 -20.11 -6.75
N PHE A 491 -17.91 -20.20 -5.43
CA PHE A 491 -18.00 -21.44 -4.66
C PHE A 491 -19.30 -21.47 -3.89
N LEU A 492 -20.03 -22.57 -3.98
CA LEU A 492 -21.23 -22.81 -3.17
C LEU A 492 -20.87 -23.73 -2.01
N ILE A 493 -21.01 -23.21 -0.80
CA ILE A 493 -20.59 -23.82 0.46
C ILE A 493 -21.84 -24.08 1.29
N ASP A 494 -21.95 -25.26 1.89
CA ASP A 494 -23.09 -25.59 2.74
C ASP A 494 -22.90 -25.21 4.21
N GLY A 495 -23.93 -25.45 5.04
CA GLY A 495 -23.92 -25.11 6.46
C GLY A 495 -22.85 -25.83 7.30
N GLU A 496 -22.26 -26.91 6.80
CA GLU A 496 -21.15 -27.61 7.45
C GLU A 496 -19.78 -27.01 7.04
N GLY A 497 -19.77 -26.08 6.08
CA GLY A 497 -18.57 -25.46 5.54
C GLY A 497 -17.92 -26.27 4.43
N ILE A 498 -18.64 -27.20 3.80
CA ILE A 498 -18.11 -28.03 2.70
C ILE A 498 -18.48 -27.41 1.35
N ILE A 499 -17.51 -27.30 0.45
CA ILE A 499 -17.72 -26.84 -0.92
C ILE A 499 -18.53 -27.90 -1.68
N ARG A 500 -19.75 -27.56 -2.10
CA ARG A 500 -20.65 -28.47 -2.84
C ARG A 500 -20.59 -28.25 -4.35
N LYS A 501 -20.33 -27.03 -4.80
CA LYS A 501 -20.00 -26.69 -6.20
C LYS A 501 -18.90 -25.63 -6.25
N ALA A 502 -18.06 -25.68 -7.27
CA ALA A 502 -16.95 -24.77 -7.49
C ALA A 502 -16.91 -24.32 -8.95
N SER A 503 -16.32 -23.15 -9.23
CA SER A 503 -16.27 -22.53 -10.56
C SER A 503 -17.65 -22.34 -11.20
N LEU A 504 -18.64 -21.98 -10.39
CA LEU A 504 -19.94 -21.60 -10.92
C LEU A 504 -19.79 -20.29 -11.71
N GLY A 505 -20.13 -20.33 -13.00
CA GLY A 505 -20.49 -19.15 -13.78
C GLY A 505 -21.98 -18.88 -13.65
N GLY A 506 -22.40 -17.61 -13.75
CA GLY A 506 -23.72 -17.09 -13.39
C GLY A 506 -24.94 -17.71 -14.06
N PHE A 507 -24.78 -18.68 -14.96
CA PHE A 507 -25.91 -19.46 -15.47
C PHE A 507 -26.35 -20.60 -14.54
N ASP A 508 -25.49 -21.12 -13.65
CA ASP A 508 -25.80 -22.28 -12.77
C ASP A 508 -26.02 -21.90 -11.28
N VAL A 509 -25.79 -20.64 -10.89
CA VAL A 509 -25.87 -20.21 -9.47
C VAL A 509 -27.27 -20.39 -8.87
N GLU A 510 -28.33 -19.93 -9.54
CA GLU A 510 -29.71 -20.02 -9.04
C GLU A 510 -30.15 -21.47 -8.84
N THR A 511 -29.86 -22.34 -9.82
CA THR A 511 -30.19 -23.77 -9.76
C THR A 511 -29.40 -24.49 -8.68
N ALA A 512 -28.09 -24.22 -8.58
CA ALA A 512 -27.24 -24.79 -7.54
C ALA A 512 -27.68 -24.41 -6.12
N VAL A 513 -28.05 -23.15 -5.91
CA VAL A 513 -28.57 -22.66 -4.62
C VAL A 513 -29.92 -23.32 -4.32
N ALA A 514 -30.83 -23.38 -5.30
CA ALA A 514 -32.12 -24.04 -5.15
C ALA A 514 -31.99 -25.51 -4.70
N GLU A 515 -31.15 -26.29 -5.38
CA GLU A 515 -30.88 -27.70 -5.06
C GLU A 515 -30.35 -27.88 -3.63
N LEU A 516 -29.44 -27.01 -3.19
CA LEU A 516 -28.81 -27.11 -1.88
C LEU A 516 -29.75 -26.64 -0.75
N VAL A 517 -30.56 -25.61 -1.01
CA VAL A 517 -31.61 -25.14 -0.09
C VAL A 517 -32.68 -26.23 0.09
N GLU A 518 -33.18 -26.83 -0.99
CA GLU A 518 -34.15 -27.93 -0.91
C GLU A 518 -33.60 -29.12 -0.12
N LYS A 519 -32.34 -29.50 -0.36
CA LYS A 519 -31.67 -30.58 0.39
C LYS A 519 -31.52 -30.26 1.88
N ASN A 520 -31.27 -29.00 2.24
CA ASN A 520 -31.20 -28.56 3.64
C ASN A 520 -32.57 -28.51 4.31
N LEU A 521 -33.63 -28.15 3.59
CA LEU A 521 -35.02 -28.14 4.09
C LEU A 521 -35.62 -29.56 4.21
N ALA A 522 -35.15 -30.52 3.42
CA ALA A 522 -35.58 -31.92 3.48
C ALA A 522 -34.96 -32.72 4.65
N ARG A 523 -34.05 -32.10 5.44
CA ARG A 523 -33.45 -32.74 6.63
C ARG A 523 -34.41 -32.59 7.82
N PRO A 524 -34.81 -33.69 8.51
CA PRO A 524 -35.82 -33.63 9.57
C PRO A 524 -35.38 -32.71 10.73
N ALA A 525 -36.35 -31.90 11.21
CA ALA A 525 -36.18 -30.85 12.23
C ALA A 525 -35.73 -31.33 13.62
N ASP A 526 -35.61 -32.66 13.82
CA ASP A 526 -35.13 -33.29 15.06
C ASP A 526 -33.64 -33.71 15.00
N THR A 527 -32.89 -33.20 14.02
CA THR A 527 -31.41 -33.21 14.09
C THR A 527 -30.99 -31.92 14.80
N PRO A 528 -30.34 -31.95 15.97
CA PRO A 528 -30.23 -30.77 16.83
C PRO A 528 -29.59 -29.58 16.11
N ALA A 529 -30.27 -28.42 16.21
CA ALA A 529 -29.59 -27.13 16.18
C ALA A 529 -28.57 -27.12 17.34
N SER A 530 -27.40 -26.51 17.09
CA SER A 530 -26.22 -26.48 17.99
C SER A 530 -26.57 -26.54 19.49
N PRO A 531 -25.92 -27.40 20.31
CA PRO A 531 -25.90 -27.13 21.74
C PRO A 531 -25.17 -25.80 21.95
N ALA A 532 -25.62 -25.07 22.97
CA ALA A 532 -24.90 -23.93 23.53
C ALA A 532 -23.42 -24.27 23.70
N PHE A 533 -22.53 -23.32 23.41
CA PHE A 533 -21.10 -23.45 23.66
C PHE A 533 -20.88 -23.76 25.14
N ASP A 534 -20.68 -25.04 25.42
CA ASP A 534 -19.96 -25.46 26.60
C ASP A 534 -18.52 -24.97 26.44
N SER A 535 -18.03 -24.25 27.44
CA SER A 535 -16.70 -23.62 27.53
C SER A 535 -15.51 -24.60 27.51
N SER A 536 -15.72 -25.84 27.05
CA SER A 536 -14.80 -26.96 27.18
C SER A 536 -14.29 -27.52 25.84
N GLU A 537 -14.88 -27.16 24.69
CA GLU A 537 -14.52 -27.75 23.37
C GLU A 537 -13.40 -27.00 22.61
N GLY A 538 -13.27 -25.67 22.75
CA GLY A 538 -12.18 -24.91 22.09
C GLY A 538 -10.78 -25.33 22.53
N ALA A 539 -10.66 -25.83 23.76
CA ALA A 539 -9.41 -26.36 24.30
C ALA A 539 -9.07 -27.78 23.77
N GLN A 540 -10.02 -28.52 23.20
CA GLN A 540 -9.84 -29.94 22.82
C GLN A 540 -9.21 -30.13 21.43
N ASN A 541 -9.22 -29.12 20.56
CA ASN A 541 -8.68 -29.19 19.19
C ASN A 541 -7.32 -28.48 18.99
N MET A 542 -6.68 -28.04 20.08
CA MET A 542 -5.35 -27.44 20.06
C MET A 542 -4.28 -28.54 20.03
N GLU A 543 -3.25 -28.41 19.19
CA GLU A 543 -2.15 -29.39 19.21
C GLU A 543 -1.57 -29.50 20.64
N PRO A 544 -1.35 -30.72 21.17
CA PRO A 544 -0.98 -30.90 22.58
C PRO A 544 0.23 -30.06 23.03
N ASN A 545 1.22 -29.87 22.15
CA ASN A 545 2.39 -29.02 22.37
C ASN A 545 2.05 -27.53 22.50
N VAL A 546 1.10 -26.99 21.73
CA VAL A 546 0.67 -25.58 21.79
C VAL A 546 -0.05 -25.31 23.11
N ARG A 547 -0.93 -26.24 23.50
CA ARG A 547 -1.69 -26.14 24.74
C ARG A 547 -0.78 -26.12 25.97
N GLU A 548 0.20 -27.02 26.02
CA GLU A 548 1.18 -27.07 27.10
C GLU A 548 1.98 -25.75 27.21
N ILE A 549 2.39 -25.16 26.09
CA ILE A 549 3.11 -23.88 26.08
C ILE A 549 2.24 -22.75 26.64
N ILE A 550 0.97 -22.67 26.22
CA ILE A 550 0.03 -21.65 26.67
C ILE A 550 -0.30 -21.82 28.16
N ASP A 551 -0.60 -23.05 28.60
CA ASP A 551 -0.91 -23.35 30.00
C ASP A 551 0.27 -23.02 30.93
N ALA A 552 1.51 -23.33 30.49
CA ALA A 552 2.70 -22.97 31.23
C ALA A 552 2.93 -21.45 31.27
N ALA A 553 2.69 -20.75 30.16
CA ALA A 553 2.77 -19.28 30.14
C ALA A 553 1.72 -18.65 31.05
N ILE A 554 0.48 -19.13 31.04
CA ILE A 554 -0.59 -18.70 31.94
C ILE A 554 -0.18 -18.88 33.39
N ALA A 555 0.36 -20.04 33.75
CA ALA A 555 0.84 -20.31 35.09
C ALA A 555 1.95 -19.33 35.51
N ALA A 556 2.91 -19.06 34.62
CA ALA A 556 3.99 -18.11 34.90
C ALA A 556 3.51 -16.66 35.07
N HIS A 557 2.41 -16.27 34.43
CA HIS A 557 1.86 -14.91 34.50
C HIS A 557 0.82 -14.68 35.61
N GLY A 558 0.55 -15.67 36.47
CA GLY A 558 -0.34 -15.51 37.63
C GLY A 558 -1.53 -16.48 37.66
N GLY A 559 -1.72 -17.26 36.60
CA GLY A 559 -2.77 -18.26 36.45
C GLY A 559 -4.07 -17.72 35.87
N LEU A 560 -4.82 -18.60 35.18
CA LEU A 560 -5.98 -18.24 34.36
C LEU A 560 -7.03 -17.43 35.13
N GLN A 561 -7.37 -17.86 36.34
CA GLN A 561 -8.38 -17.20 37.17
C GLN A 561 -8.00 -15.76 37.52
N ARG A 562 -6.73 -15.50 37.84
CA ARG A 562 -6.27 -14.13 38.17
C ARG A 562 -6.25 -13.24 36.95
N LEU A 563 -5.74 -13.75 35.83
CA LEU A 563 -5.72 -13.03 34.56
C LEU A 563 -7.14 -12.66 34.11
N GLN A 564 -8.10 -13.59 34.19
CA GLN A 564 -9.50 -13.35 33.86
C GLN A 564 -10.22 -12.40 34.84
N ALA A 565 -9.71 -12.26 36.07
CA ALA A 565 -10.30 -11.35 37.06
C ALA A 565 -9.91 -9.88 36.83
N VAL A 566 -8.92 -9.59 35.97
CA VAL A 566 -8.49 -8.22 35.65
C VAL A 566 -9.49 -7.54 34.71
N LYS A 567 -10.18 -6.52 35.22
CA LYS A 567 -11.19 -5.72 34.52
C LYS A 567 -10.60 -4.49 33.83
N ASN A 568 -9.58 -3.89 34.42
CA ASN A 568 -8.87 -2.73 33.89
C ASN A 568 -7.43 -2.70 34.41
N ILE A 569 -6.59 -1.91 33.74
CA ILE A 569 -5.21 -1.63 34.17
C ILE A 569 -4.92 -0.14 33.99
N VAL A 570 -4.26 0.44 34.98
CA VAL A 570 -3.68 1.79 34.92
C VAL A 570 -2.17 1.65 34.90
N ILE A 571 -1.51 2.28 33.94
CA ILE A 571 -0.06 2.20 33.75
C ILE A 571 0.51 3.61 33.74
N GLU A 572 1.47 3.87 34.63
CA GLU A 572 2.32 5.05 34.55
C GLU A 572 3.67 4.65 33.96
N SER A 573 4.18 5.45 33.02
CA SER A 573 5.45 5.15 32.36
C SER A 573 6.25 6.38 31.99
N HIS A 574 7.55 6.19 31.80
CA HIS A 574 8.50 7.16 31.27
C HIS A 574 9.18 6.54 30.04
N SER A 575 9.09 7.24 28.90
CA SER A 575 9.60 6.73 27.62
C SER A 575 10.89 7.43 27.18
N PHE A 576 11.75 6.69 26.50
CA PHE A 576 13.01 7.19 25.94
C PHE A 576 13.19 6.65 24.52
N GLU A 577 13.67 7.48 23.60
CA GLU A 577 14.04 7.07 22.25
C GLU A 577 15.56 7.10 22.10
N HIS A 578 16.15 6.01 21.63
CA HIS A 578 17.59 5.88 21.42
C HIS A 578 17.90 5.87 19.94
N PHE A 579 18.81 6.74 19.55
CA PHE A 579 19.24 6.91 18.17
C PHE A 579 20.55 6.14 17.88
N PRO A 580 20.81 5.78 16.61
CA PRO A 580 22.01 5.00 16.24
C PRO A 580 23.36 5.64 16.57
N ASP A 581 23.40 6.96 16.76
CA ASP A 581 24.57 7.74 17.16
C ASP A 581 24.86 7.70 18.68
N GLY A 582 23.97 7.08 19.46
CA GLY A 582 24.06 6.98 20.91
C GLY A 582 23.33 8.08 21.67
N ASP A 583 22.68 9.01 20.96
CA ASP A 583 21.84 10.02 21.61
C ASP A 583 20.56 9.36 22.16
N VAL A 584 20.15 9.82 23.35
CA VAL A 584 18.91 9.38 24.02
C VAL A 584 18.02 10.60 24.21
N GLN A 585 16.83 10.55 23.63
CA GLN A 585 15.80 11.56 23.77
C GLN A 585 14.77 11.12 24.82
N ASP A 586 14.44 12.03 25.74
CA ASP A 586 13.39 11.85 26.73
C ASP A 586 12.04 12.17 26.07
N GLU A 587 11.14 11.18 26.01
CA GLU A 587 9.80 11.30 25.42
C GLU A 587 8.73 11.63 26.47
N GLY A 588 9.14 11.94 27.71
CA GLY A 588 8.26 12.36 28.78
C GLY A 588 7.49 11.22 29.46
N ARG A 589 6.55 11.63 30.32
CA ARG A 589 5.75 10.70 31.14
C ARG A 589 4.38 10.51 30.53
N SER A 590 3.83 9.31 30.69
CA SER A 590 2.45 9.03 30.31
C SER A 590 1.72 8.23 31.38
N LYS A 591 0.42 8.46 31.48
CA LYS A 591 -0.52 7.69 32.30
C LYS A 591 -1.64 7.18 31.41
N ALA A 592 -1.79 5.87 31.35
CA ALA A 592 -2.78 5.22 30.50
C ALA A 592 -3.75 4.39 31.33
N TYR A 593 -5.04 4.53 31.01
CA TYR A 593 -6.15 3.79 31.59
C TYR A 593 -6.72 2.90 30.49
N PHE A 594 -6.62 1.58 30.68
CA PHE A 594 -7.02 0.60 29.67
C PHE A 594 -8.19 -0.23 30.16
N TYR A 595 -9.27 -0.21 29.39
CA TYR A 595 -10.45 -1.07 29.51
C TYR A 595 -10.60 -1.88 28.22
N PRO A 596 -11.34 -3.00 28.23
CA PRO A 596 -11.62 -3.78 27.03
C PRO A 596 -12.30 -2.96 25.91
N ASP A 597 -13.14 -1.99 26.28
CA ASP A 597 -14.00 -1.21 25.38
C ASP A 597 -13.74 0.31 25.42
N LYS A 598 -12.93 0.81 26.36
CA LYS A 598 -12.61 2.24 26.51
C LYS A 598 -11.12 2.43 26.79
N PHE A 599 -10.58 3.59 26.49
CA PHE A 599 -9.23 3.92 26.96
C PHE A 599 -9.03 5.43 27.11
N ARG A 600 -8.06 5.78 27.93
CA ARG A 600 -7.55 7.14 28.04
C ARG A 600 -6.04 7.09 28.17
N SER A 601 -5.35 7.99 27.49
CA SER A 601 -3.92 8.19 27.67
C SER A 601 -3.66 9.67 27.86
N ASP A 602 -3.03 10.04 28.96
CA ASP A 602 -2.50 11.37 29.21
C ASP A 602 -0.97 11.31 29.06
N TRP A 603 -0.37 12.31 28.43
CA TRP A 603 1.08 12.45 28.30
C TRP A 603 1.53 13.86 28.66
N ASP A 604 2.74 13.94 29.19
CA ASP A 604 3.43 15.16 29.58
C ASP A 604 4.84 15.09 28.99
N VAL A 605 5.03 15.85 27.91
CA VAL A 605 6.29 15.93 27.16
C VAL A 605 6.78 17.37 27.26
N ASP A 606 7.91 17.59 27.93
CA ASP A 606 8.51 18.92 28.12
C ASP A 606 7.57 20.00 28.70
N GLY A 607 6.55 19.60 29.47
CA GLY A 607 5.56 20.49 30.08
C GLY A 607 4.32 20.75 29.22
N ASP A 608 4.28 20.23 27.98
CA ASP A 608 3.09 20.21 27.13
C ASP A 608 2.23 18.99 27.49
N ARG A 609 1.02 19.25 27.99
CA ARG A 609 0.08 18.21 28.41
C ARG A 609 -0.91 17.91 27.29
N GLY A 610 -0.98 16.65 26.89
CA GLY A 610 -1.92 16.17 25.88
C GLY A 610 -2.46 14.79 26.21
N GLY A 611 -3.29 14.26 25.33
CA GLY A 611 -3.90 12.96 25.54
C GLY A 611 -4.85 12.51 24.45
N LEU A 612 -5.36 11.29 24.63
CA LEU A 612 -6.45 10.70 23.84
C LEU A 612 -7.48 10.09 24.79
N ILE A 613 -8.76 10.24 24.46
CA ILE A 613 -9.88 9.60 25.14
C ILE A 613 -10.70 8.85 24.10
N PHE A 614 -10.96 7.59 24.36
CA PHE A 614 -11.96 6.79 23.66
C PHE A 614 -13.02 6.33 24.66
N ASP A 615 -14.26 6.71 24.38
CA ASP A 615 -15.40 6.46 25.27
C ASP A 615 -16.17 5.17 24.92
N GLY A 616 -15.70 4.44 23.91
CA GLY A 616 -16.36 3.25 23.34
C GLY A 616 -16.99 3.51 21.97
N ASN A 617 -17.34 4.77 21.66
CA ASN A 617 -17.99 5.16 20.40
C ASN A 617 -17.23 6.26 19.65
N SER A 618 -16.59 7.17 20.37
CA SER A 618 -15.98 8.40 19.87
C SER A 618 -14.57 8.58 20.41
N LEU A 619 -13.70 9.15 19.59
CA LEU A 619 -12.31 9.45 19.94
C LEU A 619 -12.11 10.96 20.05
N PHE A 620 -11.46 11.39 21.13
CA PHE A 620 -11.13 12.80 21.39
C PHE A 620 -9.63 12.94 21.63
N ARG A 621 -9.05 14.01 21.10
CA ARG A 621 -7.68 14.44 21.39
C ARG A 621 -7.70 15.55 22.43
N LEU A 622 -6.94 15.38 23.49
CA LEU A 622 -6.73 16.39 24.53
C LEU A 622 -5.56 17.29 24.12
N THR A 623 -5.78 18.60 24.10
CA THR A 623 -4.75 19.62 23.85
C THR A 623 -4.90 20.73 24.88
N ASP A 624 -3.90 20.98 25.72
CA ASP A 624 -3.91 22.05 26.74
C ASP A 624 -5.14 22.04 27.67
N GLY A 625 -5.72 20.86 27.91
CA GLY A 625 -6.92 20.68 28.75
C GLY A 625 -8.27 20.74 28.01
N GLU A 626 -8.27 20.97 26.69
CA GLU A 626 -9.49 20.89 25.86
C GLU A 626 -9.59 19.55 25.13
N ALA A 627 -10.78 18.95 25.11
CA ALA A 627 -11.07 17.74 24.33
C ALA A 627 -11.65 18.11 22.96
N LYS A 628 -11.00 17.66 21.88
CA LYS A 628 -11.45 17.91 20.50
C LYS A 628 -11.76 16.58 19.80
N PRO A 629 -12.93 16.43 19.14
CA PRO A 629 -13.27 15.19 18.47
C PRO A 629 -12.31 14.91 17.31
N VAL A 630 -11.94 13.64 17.14
CA VAL A 630 -11.12 13.16 16.03
C VAL A 630 -12.05 12.81 14.85
N PRO A 631 -11.75 13.23 13.60
CA PRO A 631 -12.56 12.92 12.43
C PRO A 631 -12.75 11.41 12.21
N SER A 632 -13.94 10.98 11.77
CA SER A 632 -14.33 9.57 11.64
C SER A 632 -13.36 8.71 10.81
N GLN A 633 -12.78 9.28 9.74
CA GLN A 633 -11.79 8.60 8.89
C GLN A 633 -10.50 8.25 9.64
N GLU A 634 -10.09 9.08 10.62
CA GLU A 634 -8.93 8.80 11.47
C GLU A 634 -9.31 7.85 12.61
N VAL A 635 -10.53 7.96 13.16
CA VAL A 635 -10.99 7.15 14.30
C VAL A 635 -10.80 5.65 14.05
N VAL A 636 -11.19 5.13 12.89
CA VAL A 636 -11.09 3.68 12.59
C VAL A 636 -9.65 3.19 12.70
N SER A 637 -8.69 3.95 12.14
CA SER A 637 -7.26 3.60 12.19
C SER A 637 -6.72 3.57 13.62
N TYR A 638 -7.11 4.56 14.43
CA TYR A 638 -6.74 4.60 15.84
C TYR A 638 -7.35 3.43 16.61
N LEU A 639 -8.64 3.14 16.44
CA LEU A 639 -9.31 2.05 17.17
C LEU A 639 -8.71 0.68 16.87
N ILE A 640 -8.38 0.40 15.61
CA ILE A 640 -7.71 -0.85 15.23
C ILE A 640 -6.35 -0.93 15.90
N PHE A 641 -5.56 0.15 15.88
CA PHE A 641 -4.27 0.22 16.55
C PHE A 641 -4.38 0.00 18.07
N PHE A 642 -5.41 0.57 18.72
CA PHE A 642 -5.65 0.37 20.15
C PHE A 642 -6.06 -1.07 20.48
N LYS A 643 -6.97 -1.67 19.70
CA LYS A 643 -7.38 -3.07 19.88
C LYS A 643 -6.21 -4.03 19.74
N ASP A 644 -5.34 -3.82 18.75
CA ASP A 644 -4.09 -4.60 18.62
C ASP A 644 -3.15 -4.40 19.81
N SER A 645 -3.06 -3.17 20.35
CA SER A 645 -2.22 -2.88 21.52
C SER A 645 -2.74 -3.58 22.78
N LEU A 646 -4.04 -3.52 23.05
CA LEU A 646 -4.68 -4.26 24.14
C LEU A 646 -4.53 -5.77 23.96
N PHE A 647 -4.74 -6.27 22.74
CA PHE A 647 -4.57 -7.68 22.42
C PHE A 647 -3.15 -8.20 22.71
N ARG A 648 -2.14 -7.33 22.64
CA ARG A 648 -0.75 -7.67 22.95
C ARG A 648 -0.41 -7.61 24.43
N GLU A 649 -1.31 -7.19 25.31
CA GLU A 649 -1.06 -7.30 26.75
C GLU A 649 -1.21 -8.77 27.20
N PRO A 650 -0.18 -9.38 27.84
CA PRO A 650 -0.23 -10.78 28.27
C PRO A 650 -1.46 -11.12 29.13
N ILE A 651 -1.95 -10.15 29.89
CA ILE A 651 -3.10 -10.28 30.80
C ILE A 651 -4.38 -10.66 30.05
N TRP A 652 -4.59 -10.11 28.85
CA TRP A 652 -5.77 -10.42 28.03
C TRP A 652 -5.46 -11.42 26.91
N LEU A 653 -4.24 -11.40 26.39
CA LEU A 653 -3.78 -12.34 25.36
C LEU A 653 -3.88 -13.79 25.85
N LEU A 654 -3.22 -14.12 26.97
CA LEU A 654 -3.08 -15.50 27.42
C LEU A 654 -4.42 -16.18 27.73
N PRO A 655 -5.38 -15.55 28.44
CA PRO A 655 -6.72 -16.12 28.61
C PRO A 655 -7.46 -16.34 27.29
N ALA A 656 -7.32 -15.41 26.33
CA ALA A 656 -7.97 -15.54 25.02
C ALA A 656 -7.39 -16.71 24.22
N LEU A 657 -6.07 -16.93 24.28
CA LEU A 657 -5.44 -18.11 23.69
C LEU A 657 -5.90 -19.40 24.36
N ALA A 658 -6.01 -19.43 25.69
CA ALA A 658 -6.45 -20.60 26.46
C ALA A 658 -7.86 -21.07 26.07
N LYS A 659 -8.74 -20.11 25.76
CA LYS A 659 -10.14 -20.38 25.41
C LYS A 659 -10.29 -21.04 24.03
N GLY A 660 -9.27 -20.93 23.17
CA GLY A 660 -9.31 -21.45 21.80
C GLY A 660 -10.10 -20.58 20.83
N ASP A 661 -10.49 -19.37 21.24
CA ASP A 661 -11.22 -18.41 20.39
C ASP A 661 -10.33 -17.90 19.24
N ILE A 662 -9.01 -17.94 19.43
CA ILE A 662 -8.00 -17.46 18.49
C ILE A 662 -7.21 -18.65 17.96
N PRO A 663 -7.17 -18.88 16.64
CA PRO A 663 -6.30 -19.89 16.06
C PRO A 663 -4.82 -19.61 16.41
N VAL A 664 -4.16 -20.58 17.01
CA VAL A 664 -2.75 -20.50 17.39
C VAL A 664 -1.96 -21.55 16.62
N GLN A 665 -0.88 -21.11 15.98
CA GLN A 665 0.04 -21.99 15.28
C GLN A 665 1.40 -22.02 16.00
N TYR A 666 1.90 -23.20 16.36
CA TYR A 666 3.32 -23.35 16.71
C TYR A 666 4.16 -23.25 15.44
N ILE A 667 5.10 -22.31 15.40
CA ILE A 667 5.94 -22.07 14.22
C ILE A 667 7.41 -22.42 14.44
N GLY A 668 7.77 -22.92 15.63
CA GLY A 668 9.10 -23.44 15.92
C GLY A 668 9.69 -22.91 17.21
N ALA A 669 11.01 -23.05 17.34
CA ALA A 669 11.78 -22.53 18.44
C ALA A 669 12.86 -21.57 17.92
N GLU A 670 13.02 -20.45 18.59
CA GLU A 670 13.98 -19.41 18.23
C GLU A 670 14.71 -18.94 19.49
N GLU A 671 15.94 -18.44 19.34
CA GLU A 671 16.69 -17.83 20.43
C GLU A 671 16.50 -16.31 20.41
N VAL A 672 16.09 -15.74 21.54
CA VAL A 672 15.89 -14.29 21.72
C VAL A 672 16.83 -13.81 22.81
N LYS A 673 17.87 -13.05 22.45
CA LYS A 673 18.88 -12.52 23.38
C LYS A 673 19.48 -13.60 24.32
N GLY A 674 19.78 -14.78 23.80
CA GLY A 674 20.30 -15.91 24.59
C GLY A 674 19.24 -16.73 25.32
N ILE A 675 17.95 -16.37 25.21
CA ILE A 675 16.83 -17.11 25.80
C ILE A 675 16.26 -18.04 24.73
N SER A 676 16.23 -19.34 25.00
CA SER A 676 15.56 -20.31 24.14
C SER A 676 14.04 -20.15 24.27
N THR A 677 13.33 -19.92 23.17
CA THR A 677 11.89 -19.67 23.15
C THR A 677 11.12 -20.66 22.28
N SER A 678 9.87 -20.89 22.64
CA SER A 678 8.83 -21.45 21.76
C SER A 678 8.10 -20.30 21.07
N VAL A 679 7.89 -20.40 19.76
CA VAL A 679 7.30 -19.33 18.96
C VAL A 679 5.90 -19.73 18.51
N LEU A 680 4.93 -18.94 18.92
CA LEU A 680 3.54 -19.06 18.50
C LEU A 680 3.20 -17.95 17.51
N ARG A 681 2.33 -18.24 16.55
CA ARG A 681 1.77 -17.25 15.62
C ARG A 681 0.27 -17.18 15.82
N VAL A 682 -0.23 -15.96 15.96
CA VAL A 682 -1.66 -15.65 16.07
C VAL A 682 -2.02 -14.50 15.13
N THR A 683 -3.32 -14.29 14.93
CA THR A 683 -3.86 -13.16 14.16
C THR A 683 -4.39 -12.12 15.15
N GLN A 684 -3.95 -10.87 15.01
CA GLN A 684 -4.43 -9.74 15.81
C GLN A 684 -5.82 -9.29 15.34
N PRO A 685 -6.56 -8.47 16.12
CA PRO A 685 -7.83 -7.89 15.70
C PRO A 685 -7.79 -7.18 14.34
N SER A 686 -6.66 -6.55 13.98
CA SER A 686 -6.44 -5.93 12.66
C SER A 686 -6.29 -6.91 11.48
N GLY A 687 -6.25 -8.22 11.72
CA GLY A 687 -5.90 -9.23 10.72
C GLY A 687 -4.39 -9.45 10.54
N LYS A 688 -3.54 -8.54 11.06
CA LYS A 688 -2.08 -8.68 10.99
C LYS A 688 -1.57 -9.82 11.86
N LYS A 689 -0.44 -10.41 11.47
CA LYS A 689 0.16 -11.52 12.23
C LYS A 689 0.97 -11.01 13.41
N LEU A 690 0.84 -11.70 14.53
CA LEU A 690 1.64 -11.53 15.74
C LEU A 690 2.40 -12.83 15.99
N LYS A 691 3.74 -12.74 16.10
CA LYS A 691 4.57 -13.79 16.68
C LYS A 691 4.77 -13.52 18.16
N ILE A 692 4.60 -14.56 18.97
CA ILE A 692 4.74 -14.55 20.42
C ILE A 692 5.89 -15.49 20.79
N PHE A 693 6.89 -14.96 21.47
CA PHE A 693 8.07 -15.72 21.87
C PHE A 693 7.99 -15.99 23.37
N ILE A 694 7.82 -17.25 23.74
CA ILE A 694 7.65 -17.69 25.13
C ILE A 694 8.91 -18.43 25.55
N SER A 695 9.58 -17.97 26.61
CA SER A 695 10.76 -18.63 27.17
C SER A 695 10.46 -20.08 27.52
N LYS A 696 11.29 -21.02 27.08
CA LYS A 696 11.13 -22.45 27.45
C LYS A 696 11.51 -22.75 28.90
N GLU A 697 12.24 -21.84 29.55
CA GLU A 697 12.70 -22.00 30.92
C GLU A 697 11.74 -21.33 31.91
N THR A 698 11.43 -20.05 31.66
CA THR A 698 10.64 -19.23 32.58
C THR A 698 9.16 -19.17 32.20
N HIS A 699 8.81 -19.53 30.95
CA HIS A 699 7.47 -19.41 30.37
C HIS A 699 6.94 -17.97 30.31
N TYR A 700 7.80 -16.97 30.52
CA TYR A 700 7.47 -15.57 30.25
C TYR A 700 7.42 -15.31 28.75
N ILE A 701 6.51 -14.42 28.35
CA ILE A 701 6.57 -13.82 27.02
C ILE A 701 7.76 -12.87 27.03
N VAL A 702 8.75 -13.07 26.16
CA VAL A 702 9.98 -12.25 26.15
C VAL A 702 10.07 -11.37 24.93
N GLN A 703 9.30 -11.67 23.87
CA GLN A 703 9.25 -10.86 22.68
C GLN A 703 7.91 -11.00 21.94
N PHE A 704 7.51 -9.91 21.29
CA PHE A 704 6.58 -9.94 20.17
C PHE A 704 7.25 -9.48 18.88
N SER A 705 6.78 -10.01 17.75
CA SER A 705 7.08 -9.48 16.41
C SER A 705 5.79 -9.34 15.64
N TYR A 706 5.52 -8.13 15.14
CA TYR A 706 4.26 -7.79 14.45
C TYR A 706 4.49 -6.66 13.45
N GLU A 707 3.54 -6.49 12.53
CA GLU A 707 3.54 -5.37 11.59
C GLU A 707 2.66 -4.23 12.10
N VAL A 708 3.14 -2.99 11.98
CA VAL A 708 2.38 -1.76 12.22
C VAL A 708 2.27 -0.99 10.92
N GLY A 709 1.13 -0.36 10.68
CA GLY A 709 0.95 0.48 9.51
C GLY A 709 -0.30 1.32 9.64
N ILE A 710 -0.12 2.64 9.50
CA ILE A 710 -1.19 3.63 9.31
C ILE A 710 -0.86 4.29 7.96
N GLY A 711 -1.79 4.23 6.99
CA GLY A 711 -1.62 4.95 5.72
C GLY A 711 -0.66 4.31 4.67
N GLY A 712 -0.68 2.98 4.53
CA GLY A 712 -0.08 2.31 3.35
C GLY A 712 1.40 1.91 3.43
N GLY A 713 2.05 2.02 4.60
CA GLY A 713 3.35 1.40 4.89
C GLY A 713 3.24 0.35 5.98
N ALA A 714 3.70 -0.88 5.75
CA ALA A 714 3.83 -1.92 6.78
C ALA A 714 5.27 -1.94 7.30
N GLU A 715 5.46 -1.56 8.56
CA GLU A 715 6.74 -1.65 9.26
C GLU A 715 6.73 -2.83 10.23
N ASN A 716 7.81 -3.62 10.22
CA ASN A 716 8.00 -4.68 11.20
C ASN A 716 8.52 -4.10 12.51
N VAL A 717 7.79 -4.36 13.59
CA VAL A 717 8.12 -3.98 14.95
C VAL A 717 8.47 -5.22 15.76
N THR A 718 9.58 -5.15 16.49
CA THR A 718 9.94 -6.13 17.51
C THR A 718 9.83 -5.49 18.88
N ALA A 719 9.01 -6.05 19.78
CA ALA A 719 8.87 -5.61 21.15
C ALA A 719 9.53 -6.62 22.10
N PHE A 720 10.38 -6.18 23.02
CA PHE A 720 11.08 -6.99 24.01
C PHE A 720 10.54 -6.72 25.41
N PHE A 721 10.47 -7.77 26.23
CA PHE A 721 10.04 -7.73 27.62
C PHE A 721 11.14 -8.30 28.50
N GLU A 722 11.77 -7.44 29.31
CA GLU A 722 13.00 -7.82 30.04
C GLU A 722 12.78 -7.93 31.55
N ASP A 723 11.83 -7.18 32.11
CA ASP A 723 11.51 -7.17 33.54
C ASP A 723 10.01 -7.42 33.73
N TYR A 724 9.66 -8.45 34.51
CA TYR A 724 8.31 -8.76 34.94
C TYR A 724 8.22 -8.66 36.45
N ARG A 725 7.23 -7.92 36.96
CA ARG A 725 6.98 -7.81 38.40
C ARG A 725 5.60 -8.31 38.77
N ASP A 726 5.48 -8.69 40.03
CA ASP A 726 4.21 -9.10 40.63
C ASP A 726 3.37 -7.89 40.97
N VAL A 727 2.14 -7.86 40.46
CA VAL A 727 1.10 -6.90 40.82
C VAL A 727 -0.14 -7.72 41.15
N ASP A 728 -0.50 -7.80 42.43
CA ASP A 728 -1.61 -8.61 42.95
C ASP A 728 -1.65 -10.06 42.45
N GLY A 729 -0.48 -10.69 42.34
CA GLY A 729 -0.34 -12.07 41.88
C GLY A 729 -0.41 -12.26 40.37
N VAL A 730 -0.41 -11.17 39.58
CA VAL A 730 -0.27 -11.17 38.12
C VAL A 730 1.13 -10.65 37.76
N LYS A 731 1.82 -11.31 36.82
CA LYS A 731 3.13 -10.84 36.34
C LYS A 731 2.96 -9.88 35.18
N VAL A 732 3.44 -8.64 35.36
CA VAL A 732 3.31 -7.58 34.35
C VAL A 732 4.67 -7.02 33.98
N ALA A 733 4.89 -6.83 32.67
CA ALA A 733 6.14 -6.30 32.14
C ALA A 733 6.33 -4.84 32.56
N HIS A 734 7.41 -4.57 33.31
CA HIS A 734 7.81 -3.25 33.80
C HIS A 734 8.83 -2.55 32.91
N HIS A 735 9.54 -3.31 32.06
CA HIS A 735 10.45 -2.76 31.08
C HIS A 735 10.13 -3.33 29.71
N ARG A 736 9.78 -2.43 28.78
CA ARG A 736 9.42 -2.76 27.41
C ARG A 736 10.32 -1.99 26.47
N ALA A 737 10.76 -2.61 25.38
CA ALA A 737 11.50 -1.91 24.34
C ALA A 737 11.00 -2.30 22.95
N THR A 738 10.87 -1.36 22.03
CA THR A 738 10.41 -1.61 20.65
C THR A 738 11.47 -1.21 19.64
N LYS A 739 11.59 -1.98 18.54
CA LYS A 739 12.49 -1.71 17.43
C LYS A 739 11.74 -1.76 16.10
N ASN A 740 11.73 -0.67 15.36
CA ASN A 740 11.14 -0.54 14.01
C ASN A 740 11.88 0.50 13.16
N GLY A 741 13.22 0.41 13.12
CA GLY A 741 14.08 1.43 12.52
C GLY A 741 14.57 2.49 13.51
N GLU A 742 13.85 2.67 14.63
CA GLU A 742 14.25 3.40 15.83
C GLU A 742 14.12 2.47 17.06
N TYR A 743 14.90 2.67 18.11
CA TYR A 743 14.83 1.89 19.35
C TYR A 743 14.18 2.74 20.44
N ARG A 744 13.00 2.33 20.91
CA ARG A 744 12.28 3.02 21.98
C ARG A 744 12.24 2.15 23.22
N GLN A 745 12.46 2.76 24.37
CA GLN A 745 12.42 2.16 25.69
C GLN A 745 11.26 2.76 26.48
N ILE A 746 10.49 1.92 27.15
CA ILE A 746 9.38 2.31 28.01
C ILE A 746 9.63 1.71 29.39
N LEU A 747 9.86 2.57 30.37
CA LEU A 747 10.00 2.21 31.77
C LEU A 747 8.66 2.42 32.46
N VAL A 748 8.04 1.34 32.88
CA VAL A 748 6.80 1.41 33.66
C VAL A 748 7.16 1.72 35.12
N THR A 749 6.66 2.85 35.59
CA THR A 749 6.95 3.37 36.94
C THR A 749 5.93 2.90 37.96
N ASP A 750 4.68 2.70 37.54
CA ASP A 750 3.60 2.21 38.39
C ASP A 750 2.55 1.44 37.59
N ILE A 751 1.92 0.45 38.22
CA ILE A 751 0.83 -0.35 37.63
C ILE A 751 -0.22 -0.62 38.70
N GLU A 752 -1.47 -0.31 38.38
CA GLU A 752 -2.63 -0.66 39.20
C GLU A 752 -3.57 -1.58 38.41
N LEU A 753 -3.94 -2.71 38.99
CA LEU A 753 -4.91 -3.64 38.41
C LEU A 753 -6.26 -3.42 39.08
N ASN A 754 -7.34 -3.42 38.30
CA ASN A 754 -8.70 -3.23 38.81
C ASN A 754 -8.88 -1.91 39.59
N ALA A 755 -8.20 -0.85 39.16
CA ALA A 755 -8.31 0.47 39.75
C ALA A 755 -9.79 0.92 39.78
N GLU A 756 -10.17 1.60 40.85
CA GLU A 756 -11.41 2.37 40.89
C GLU A 756 -11.22 3.64 40.06
N VAL A 757 -11.80 3.67 38.87
CA VAL A 757 -11.67 4.80 37.93
C VAL A 757 -13.03 5.43 37.72
N ASP A 758 -13.07 6.76 37.76
CA ASP A 758 -14.26 7.54 37.47
C ASP A 758 -14.62 7.44 35.99
N GLU A 759 -15.83 6.94 35.69
CA GLU A 759 -16.39 6.88 34.33
C GLU A 759 -16.44 8.26 33.63
N ALA A 760 -16.47 9.35 34.41
CA ALA A 760 -16.38 10.70 33.85
C ALA A 760 -15.04 10.97 33.15
N LEU A 761 -13.97 10.23 33.47
CA LEU A 761 -12.65 10.38 32.81
C LEU A 761 -12.69 10.03 31.33
N PHE A 762 -13.67 9.22 30.90
CA PHE A 762 -13.86 8.80 29.51
C PHE A 762 -14.92 9.63 28.79
N ARG A 763 -15.48 10.68 29.40
CA ARG A 763 -16.47 11.55 28.76
C ARG A 763 -15.82 12.90 28.46
N PRO A 764 -16.06 13.50 27.27
CA PRO A 764 -15.69 14.90 27.07
C PRO A 764 -16.44 15.76 28.10
N ALA A 765 -15.75 16.69 28.74
CA ALA A 765 -16.39 17.66 29.63
C ALA A 765 -17.36 18.54 28.81
N GLU A 766 -18.58 18.74 29.33
CA GLU A 766 -19.62 19.59 28.70
C GLU A 766 -19.17 21.03 28.45
#